data_AF-A0A0Q8SMG4-F1
#
_entry.id   AF-A0A0Q8SMG4-F1
#
_cell.length_a   1.000
_cell.length_b   1.000
_cell.length_c   1.000
_cell.angle_alpha   90.00
_cell.angle_beta   90.00
_cell.angle_gamma   90.00
#
_symmetry.space_group_name_H-M   'P 1'
#
loop_
_entity.id
_entity.type
_entity.pdbx_description
1 polymer ?
#
loop_
_entity_poly.entity_id
_entity_poly.type
_entity_poly.pdbx_seq_one_letter_code
_entity_poly.pdbx_strand_id
1 'polypeptide(L)'
;MTSASTPSRRQALQFLAGIPLLPLGTGGIAASLLTACGGGDDGASYVSTAFTSMAAPTLANPAAMATNTVGSTMQVTLSDGSVQSYALAYQPFFITGDSVPNVKGGQILAGSYFDINNQPIIDTTVAGKDRQFFSDAPDGTSLLTVPNAKVDGVKGNHVFAVVQFEYTTWAQDGKTDMYGKLPSPIAVLTLDQDPNTGKLSLVKYHNVDTSKVHGLWITCGASLSPWGTHLSSEEYEPDAFTVASNTQFQAYAKNLYGDASRANPYHYGHMPEVTVNPDGTASIKKHFCMGRISHELVQVMPDQRTALMGDDATNSAYFVFVADKEKDLSSGTLYAAKVGAGFTVDAKATAGAPLTWIKLGSANSAEIEALANTLKPTDIMTVATANPSDASYTRIVSNGKEEWIKLKPGMEKAAAFLETHRYAAFVGASMGFTKMEGTTVNAKDKIAYSALQNVQTSMVAGNALNVAGNGVSVPKAINAGAVMALNLRGGQKDTAGANINSEWMPVDTKALLVGEDIASDALGNTANPNTIGNPDNLKFSEKMRTLFIGEDSSQHVNNFLWAYNIDTKQLSRLMSIPAGGESTGLHAVDEINGWTYIMSNFQHAGDWGAIHSVVKPTLDPLIIANYKNKAGAAVGYLTATPKQPRLG
;
A
#
# COMPACT_ATOMS: atom_id res chain seq x y z
N MET A 1 62.47 -26.13 7.22
CA MET A 1 61.29 -26.66 7.92
C MET A 1 60.75 -25.57 8.84
N THR A 2 59.42 -25.58 9.05
CA THR A 2 58.55 -24.68 9.85
C THR A 2 58.00 -23.43 9.16
N SER A 3 56.72 -23.55 8.83
CA SER A 3 55.74 -22.58 8.32
C SER A 3 55.31 -21.56 9.38
N ALA A 4 54.94 -20.35 8.95
CA ALA A 4 54.00 -19.48 9.65
C ALA A 4 53.06 -18.81 8.64
N SER A 5 51.77 -19.02 8.85
CA SER A 5 50.63 -18.63 8.02
C SER A 5 50.19 -17.18 8.27
N THR A 6 49.91 -16.44 7.20
CA THR A 6 49.30 -15.11 7.21
C THR A 6 47.80 -15.21 7.56
N PRO A 7 47.27 -14.48 8.55
CA PRO A 7 45.85 -14.50 8.88
C PRO A 7 45.02 -13.62 7.93
N SER A 8 43.90 -14.17 7.45
CA SER A 8 42.94 -13.52 6.54
C SER A 8 42.03 -12.51 7.25
N ARG A 9 41.58 -11.52 6.48
CA ARG A 9 40.69 -10.35 6.73
C ARG A 9 39.37 -10.54 7.52
N ARG A 10 39.14 -11.66 8.21
CA ARG A 10 37.85 -12.03 8.83
C ARG A 10 37.76 -11.83 10.35
N GLN A 11 38.68 -11.07 10.96
CA GLN A 11 38.69 -10.79 12.42
C GLN A 11 38.67 -9.30 12.79
N ALA A 12 38.42 -8.39 11.84
CA ALA A 12 38.42 -6.94 12.09
C ALA A 12 37.01 -6.30 12.20
N LEU A 13 35.94 -7.09 12.35
CA LEU A 13 34.56 -6.60 12.47
C LEU A 13 33.81 -7.25 13.65
N GLN A 14 34.45 -7.28 14.81
CA GLN A 14 33.79 -7.51 16.09
C GLN A 14 34.53 -6.70 17.15
N PHE A 15 34.27 -5.40 17.22
CA PHE A 15 34.42 -4.56 18.43
C PHE A 15 34.03 -3.14 18.04
N LEU A 16 32.80 -2.74 18.33
CA LEU A 16 32.37 -1.36 18.63
C LEU A 16 30.88 -1.39 18.98
N ALA A 17 30.60 -1.94 20.16
CA ALA A 17 29.35 -1.73 20.88
C ALA A 17 29.71 -1.42 22.32
N GLY A 18 29.25 -0.25 22.80
CA GLY A 18 29.19 0.08 24.22
C GLY A 18 30.34 0.92 24.76
N ILE A 19 30.14 2.24 24.87
CA ILE A 19 30.04 3.01 26.13
C ILE A 19 30.04 4.52 25.78
N PRO A 20 29.16 5.33 26.42
CA PRO A 20 29.01 6.76 26.12
C PRO A 20 30.04 7.60 26.87
N LEU A 21 30.48 8.75 26.33
CA LEU A 21 31.09 9.84 27.12
C LEU A 21 31.18 11.14 26.29
N LEU A 22 30.57 12.20 26.82
CA LEU A 22 30.87 13.62 26.61
C LEU A 22 30.75 14.26 28.01
N PRO A 23 31.34 15.45 28.33
CA PRO A 23 31.93 16.45 27.42
C PRO A 23 33.25 17.12 27.92
N LEU A 24 33.70 18.12 27.13
CA LEU A 24 34.57 19.27 27.44
C LEU A 24 36.10 19.12 27.25
N GLY A 25 36.65 19.97 26.37
CA GLY A 25 38.08 20.23 26.26
C GLY A 25 38.44 20.99 24.98
N THR A 26 38.52 22.32 25.09
CA THR A 26 38.91 23.32 24.09
C THR A 26 40.33 23.14 23.53
N GLY A 27 40.54 23.46 22.24
CA GLY A 27 41.86 23.81 21.71
C GLY A 27 42.05 23.44 20.24
N GLY A 28 41.91 24.42 19.35
CA GLY A 28 42.22 24.26 17.93
C GLY A 28 43.73 24.11 17.67
N ILE A 29 44.07 23.56 16.51
CA ILE A 29 45.15 24.01 15.61
C ILE A 29 44.86 23.38 14.25
N ALA A 30 44.95 24.24 13.24
CA ALA A 30 44.81 23.92 11.83
C ALA A 30 46.11 23.35 11.24
N ALA A 31 45.92 22.57 10.18
CA ALA A 31 46.79 22.39 9.02
C ALA A 31 48.14 21.66 9.17
N SER A 32 48.25 20.51 8.51
CA SER A 32 49.28 20.33 7.46
C SER A 32 48.90 19.20 6.51
N LEU A 33 49.06 19.50 5.22
CA LEU A 33 48.78 18.67 4.06
C LEU A 33 49.73 17.48 3.95
N LEU A 34 49.21 16.32 3.59
CA LEU A 34 49.94 15.36 2.76
C LEU A 34 48.99 14.76 1.71
N THR A 35 49.16 15.26 0.50
CA THR A 35 48.65 14.71 -0.75
C THR A 35 49.13 13.26 -0.90
N ALA A 36 48.21 12.30 -0.82
CA ALA A 36 48.41 10.98 -1.39
C ALA A 36 47.73 10.97 -2.77
N CYS A 37 48.50 11.26 -3.81
CA CYS A 37 48.13 10.89 -5.17
C CYS A 37 48.23 9.37 -5.28
N GLY A 38 47.09 8.70 -5.23
CA GLY A 38 46.90 7.31 -5.63
C GLY A 38 45.60 7.25 -6.42
N GLY A 39 45.68 7.04 -7.73
CA GLY A 39 44.55 7.10 -8.64
C GLY A 39 43.46 6.08 -8.26
N GLY A 40 42.30 6.61 -7.86
CA GLY A 40 41.00 5.98 -7.98
C GLY A 40 40.13 6.93 -8.79
N ASP A 41 39.45 6.44 -9.82
CA ASP A 41 38.36 7.15 -10.50
C ASP A 41 37.21 7.34 -9.50
N ASP A 42 37.33 8.29 -8.57
CA ASP A 42 36.24 8.70 -7.71
C ASP A 42 35.37 9.67 -8.51
N GLY A 43 34.47 9.10 -9.34
CA GLY A 43 33.47 9.87 -10.09
C GLY A 43 32.61 10.74 -9.17
N ALA A 44 32.02 11.81 -9.73
CA ALA A 44 31.17 12.72 -8.96
C ALA A 44 29.99 11.96 -8.31
N SER A 45 29.80 12.17 -7.00
CA SER A 45 28.81 11.45 -6.20
C SER A 45 27.42 12.09 -6.28
N TYR A 46 26.37 11.31 -6.03
CA TYR A 46 25.00 11.80 -5.93
C TYR A 46 24.82 12.91 -4.88
N VAL A 47 24.05 13.95 -5.22
CA VAL A 47 23.67 15.04 -4.30
C VAL A 47 22.16 15.13 -4.15
N SER A 48 21.42 15.21 -5.25
CA SER A 48 19.97 15.40 -5.21
C SER A 48 19.27 14.93 -6.48
N THR A 49 17.96 14.73 -6.35
CA THR A 49 17.06 14.41 -7.46
C THR A 49 15.97 15.47 -7.57
N ALA A 50 15.64 15.87 -8.78
CA ALA A 50 14.46 16.65 -9.10
C ALA A 50 13.69 16.01 -10.26
N PHE A 51 12.38 16.26 -10.35
CA PHE A 51 11.54 15.77 -11.42
C PHE A 51 10.95 16.93 -12.21
N THR A 52 11.07 16.91 -13.54
CA THR A 52 10.34 17.83 -14.40
C THR A 52 8.95 17.28 -14.67
N SER A 53 7.92 18.06 -14.31
CA SER A 53 6.52 17.69 -14.46
C SER A 53 6.10 17.59 -15.93
N MET A 54 5.22 16.65 -16.24
CA MET A 54 4.44 16.65 -17.50
C MET A 54 3.12 17.40 -17.33
N ALA A 55 2.52 17.85 -18.43
CA ALA A 55 1.15 18.35 -18.45
C ALA A 55 0.13 17.19 -18.43
N ALA A 56 -1.11 17.46 -17.98
CA ALA A 56 -2.19 16.47 -18.07
C ALA A 56 -2.58 16.29 -19.55
N PRO A 57 -2.83 15.06 -20.01
CA PRO A 57 -3.27 14.83 -21.38
C PRO A 57 -4.68 15.42 -21.60
N THR A 58 -5.00 15.71 -22.85
CA THR A 58 -6.29 16.29 -23.25
C THR A 58 -6.80 15.62 -24.52
N LEU A 59 -8.05 15.91 -24.91
CA LEU A 59 -8.64 15.41 -26.15
C LEU A 59 -7.92 15.88 -27.43
N ALA A 60 -6.94 16.78 -27.34
CA ALA A 60 -6.03 17.07 -28.45
C ALA A 60 -5.10 15.88 -28.78
N ASN A 61 -4.88 14.98 -27.82
CA ASN A 61 -4.19 13.70 -28.01
C ASN A 61 -4.92 12.57 -27.25
N PRO A 62 -6.04 12.05 -27.77
CA PRO A 62 -6.84 11.04 -27.09
C PRO A 62 -6.09 9.74 -26.77
N ALA A 63 -5.10 9.37 -27.60
CA ALA A 63 -4.28 8.18 -27.37
C ALA A 63 -3.49 8.27 -26.05
N ALA A 64 -3.01 9.47 -25.69
CA ALA A 64 -2.33 9.71 -24.42
C ALA A 64 -3.26 9.63 -23.21
N MET A 65 -4.56 9.94 -23.38
CA MET A 65 -5.55 9.74 -22.32
C MET A 65 -5.99 8.27 -22.18
N ALA A 66 -5.75 7.43 -23.19
CA ALA A 66 -6.18 6.03 -23.22
C ALA A 66 -5.03 5.04 -22.98
N THR A 67 -3.87 5.51 -22.53
CA THR A 67 -2.66 4.72 -22.23
C THR A 67 -1.90 5.29 -21.04
N ASN A 68 -0.98 4.50 -20.45
CA ASN A 68 0.02 5.06 -19.54
C ASN A 68 0.92 6.03 -20.32
N THR A 69 0.81 7.32 -20.01
CA THR A 69 1.59 8.37 -20.67
C THR A 69 2.60 8.95 -19.70
N VAL A 70 3.86 8.99 -20.12
CA VAL A 70 4.96 9.58 -19.37
C VAL A 70 5.64 10.62 -20.26
N GLY A 71 5.67 11.87 -19.79
CA GLY A 71 6.40 12.97 -20.43
C GLY A 71 7.35 13.67 -19.47
N SER A 72 7.58 13.08 -18.29
CA SER A 72 8.41 13.63 -17.23
C SER A 72 9.88 13.21 -17.38
N THR A 73 10.76 13.94 -16.71
CA THR A 73 12.19 13.61 -16.66
C THR A 73 12.67 13.62 -15.21
N MET A 74 13.64 12.75 -14.92
CA MET A 74 14.37 12.75 -13.66
C MET A 74 15.73 13.43 -13.88
N GLN A 75 16.06 14.39 -13.02
CA GLN A 75 17.33 15.10 -13.03
C GLN A 75 18.12 14.74 -11.78
N VAL A 76 19.34 14.26 -11.96
CA VAL A 76 20.26 13.90 -10.88
C VAL A 76 21.41 14.89 -10.86
N THR A 77 21.54 15.63 -9.76
CA THR A 77 22.67 16.54 -9.53
C THR A 77 23.79 15.79 -8.83
N LEU A 78 25.02 15.97 -9.31
CA LEU A 78 26.23 15.36 -8.74
C LEU A 78 27.10 16.39 -7.99
N SER A 79 28.09 15.89 -7.24
CA SER A 79 28.96 16.69 -6.37
C SER A 79 29.84 17.70 -7.09
N ASP A 80 30.10 17.51 -8.38
CA ASP A 80 30.81 18.45 -9.25
C ASP A 80 29.89 19.52 -9.86
N GLY A 81 28.60 19.49 -9.53
CA GLY A 81 27.57 20.39 -10.05
C GLY A 81 27.00 19.98 -11.41
N SER A 82 27.46 18.88 -12.00
CA SER A 82 26.87 18.34 -13.24
C SER A 82 25.47 17.77 -12.97
N VAL A 83 24.60 17.86 -13.99
CA VAL A 83 23.24 17.34 -13.94
C VAL A 83 23.06 16.28 -15.02
N GLN A 84 22.66 15.08 -14.59
CA GLN A 84 22.29 13.99 -15.48
C GLN A 84 20.78 13.95 -15.66
N SER A 85 20.33 14.04 -16.91
CA SER A 85 18.91 13.99 -17.25
C SER A 85 18.51 12.62 -17.80
N TYR A 86 17.47 12.05 -17.22
CA TYR A 86 16.88 10.78 -17.57
C TYR A 86 15.45 11.01 -18.08
N ALA A 87 15.22 10.73 -19.36
CA ALA A 87 13.86 10.70 -19.88
C ALA A 87 13.14 9.47 -19.32
N LEU A 88 12.01 9.70 -18.65
CA LEU A 88 11.19 8.63 -18.10
C LEU A 88 10.22 8.11 -19.15
N ALA A 89 9.92 6.82 -19.10
CA ALA A 89 8.90 6.17 -19.90
C ALA A 89 8.24 5.05 -19.08
N TYR A 90 7.11 4.51 -19.53
CA TYR A 90 6.50 3.33 -18.91
C TYR A 90 6.96 2.04 -19.60
N GLN A 91 7.38 1.04 -18.83
CA GLN A 91 7.74 -0.28 -19.36
C GLN A 91 6.90 -1.37 -18.67
N PRO A 92 5.92 -1.98 -19.36
CA PRO A 92 5.21 -3.12 -18.82
C PRO A 92 6.09 -4.37 -18.85
N PHE A 93 5.89 -5.26 -17.87
CA PHE A 93 6.33 -6.65 -17.92
C PHE A 93 5.34 -7.50 -18.73
N PHE A 94 4.05 -7.21 -18.60
CA PHE A 94 2.93 -7.86 -19.30
C PHE A 94 1.66 -7.01 -19.17
N ILE A 95 0.63 -7.38 -19.92
CA ILE A 95 -0.77 -7.03 -19.65
C ILE A 95 -1.45 -8.28 -19.07
N THR A 96 -2.25 -8.15 -18.02
CA THR A 96 -2.96 -9.30 -17.43
C THR A 96 -3.79 -10.06 -18.47
N GLY A 97 -3.83 -11.38 -18.34
CA GLY A 97 -4.35 -12.28 -19.37
C GLY A 97 -3.37 -12.57 -20.52
N ASP A 98 -2.14 -12.05 -20.49
CA ASP A 98 -1.05 -12.55 -21.35
C ASP A 98 -0.58 -13.93 -20.89
N SER A 99 -0.19 -14.77 -21.86
CA SER A 99 0.46 -16.05 -21.58
C SER A 99 1.95 -15.84 -21.33
N VAL A 100 2.38 -16.11 -20.10
CA VAL A 100 3.75 -15.89 -19.62
C VAL A 100 4.41 -17.19 -19.15
N PRO A 101 5.75 -17.30 -19.17
CA PRO A 101 6.45 -18.51 -18.72
C PRO A 101 6.23 -18.79 -17.23
N ASN A 102 5.86 -20.03 -16.89
CA ASN A 102 5.64 -20.45 -15.52
C ASN A 102 6.95 -20.95 -14.87
N VAL A 103 7.17 -20.65 -13.59
CA VAL A 103 8.26 -21.25 -12.77
C VAL A 103 8.20 -22.77 -12.77
N LYS A 104 7.00 -23.36 -12.74
CA LYS A 104 6.78 -24.82 -12.78
C LYS A 104 6.96 -25.45 -14.19
N GLY A 105 7.34 -24.66 -15.19
CA GLY A 105 7.40 -25.08 -16.60
C GLY A 105 6.10 -24.83 -17.37
N GLY A 106 6.20 -24.72 -18.70
CA GLY A 106 5.07 -24.33 -19.55
C GLY A 106 4.69 -22.85 -19.39
N GLN A 107 3.42 -22.55 -19.65
CA GLN A 107 2.87 -21.20 -19.62
C GLN A 107 1.77 -21.07 -18.56
N ILE A 108 1.51 -19.85 -18.12
CA ILE A 108 0.41 -19.46 -17.22
C ILE A 108 -0.17 -18.12 -17.68
N LEU A 109 -1.43 -17.82 -17.37
CA LEU A 109 -2.01 -16.50 -17.62
C LEU A 109 -1.64 -15.54 -16.49
N ALA A 110 -1.13 -14.36 -16.83
CA ALA A 110 -0.77 -13.37 -15.81
C ALA A 110 -2.03 -12.81 -15.14
N GLY A 111 -2.05 -12.77 -13.81
CA GLY A 111 -3.20 -12.29 -13.01
C GLY A 111 -4.38 -13.27 -12.96
N SER A 112 -4.14 -14.55 -13.22
CA SER A 112 -5.19 -15.57 -13.31
C SER A 112 -5.71 -16.05 -11.96
N TYR A 113 -6.99 -16.38 -11.87
CA TYR A 113 -7.66 -16.81 -10.64
C TYR A 113 -7.64 -18.33 -10.42
N PHE A 114 -7.50 -18.74 -9.16
CA PHE A 114 -7.48 -20.13 -8.72
C PHE A 114 -8.40 -20.34 -7.51
N ASP A 115 -9.03 -21.52 -7.44
CA ASP A 115 -9.82 -21.95 -6.28
C ASP A 115 -8.93 -22.42 -5.12
N ILE A 116 -9.54 -22.85 -4.01
CA ILE A 116 -8.81 -23.31 -2.81
C ILE A 116 -7.97 -24.57 -3.07
N ASN A 117 -8.27 -25.31 -4.13
CA ASN A 117 -7.55 -26.52 -4.55
C ASN A 117 -6.51 -26.23 -5.64
N ASN A 118 -6.19 -24.95 -5.87
CA ASN A 118 -5.32 -24.45 -6.93
C ASN A 118 -5.76 -24.86 -8.34
N GLN A 119 -7.06 -25.00 -8.57
CA GLN A 119 -7.62 -25.21 -9.91
C GLN A 119 -8.03 -23.87 -10.54
N PRO A 120 -7.81 -23.68 -11.85
CA PRO A 120 -8.27 -22.49 -12.58
C PRO A 120 -9.77 -22.23 -12.38
N ILE A 121 -10.14 -20.99 -12.04
CA ILE A 121 -11.55 -20.57 -12.04
C ILE A 121 -11.93 -20.15 -13.47
N ILE A 122 -12.93 -20.82 -14.04
CA ILE A 122 -13.34 -20.64 -15.43
C ILE A 122 -14.56 -19.71 -15.52
N ASP A 123 -14.44 -18.70 -16.36
CA ASP A 123 -15.51 -17.84 -16.83
C ASP A 123 -16.26 -18.54 -17.97
N THR A 124 -17.55 -18.81 -17.73
CA THR A 124 -18.46 -19.46 -18.68
C THR A 124 -19.62 -18.56 -19.10
N THR A 125 -19.53 -17.24 -18.87
CA THR A 125 -20.66 -16.33 -19.15
C THR A 125 -20.93 -16.15 -20.65
N VAL A 126 -19.95 -16.51 -21.50
CA VAL A 126 -20.10 -16.48 -22.96
C VAL A 126 -19.99 -17.89 -23.52
N ALA A 127 -21.13 -18.43 -23.97
CA ALA A 127 -21.23 -19.80 -24.47
C ALA A 127 -20.21 -20.09 -25.59
N GLY A 128 -19.41 -21.15 -25.41
CA GLY A 128 -18.40 -21.59 -26.37
C GLY A 128 -17.13 -20.74 -26.41
N LYS A 129 -16.95 -19.82 -25.43
CA LYS A 129 -15.76 -18.96 -25.29
C LYS A 129 -15.14 -19.03 -23.89
N ASP A 130 -15.39 -20.14 -23.19
CA ASP A 130 -14.90 -20.42 -21.85
C ASP A 130 -13.41 -20.06 -21.73
N ARG A 131 -13.08 -19.28 -20.71
CA ARG A 131 -11.70 -18.85 -20.42
C ARG A 131 -11.46 -18.85 -18.92
N GLN A 132 -10.21 -18.96 -18.49
CA GLN A 132 -9.89 -18.68 -17.09
C GLN A 132 -10.11 -17.19 -16.80
N PHE A 133 -10.66 -16.87 -15.63
CA PHE A 133 -10.68 -15.48 -15.14
C PHE A 133 -9.25 -14.96 -14.96
N PHE A 134 -9.05 -13.68 -15.26
CA PHE A 134 -7.86 -12.92 -14.90
C PHE A 134 -8.27 -11.49 -14.52
N SER A 135 -7.44 -10.87 -13.69
CA SER A 135 -7.73 -9.57 -13.09
C SER A 135 -7.41 -8.42 -14.03
N ASP A 136 -8.31 -7.44 -14.12
CA ASP A 136 -8.04 -6.11 -14.66
C ASP A 136 -7.55 -5.13 -13.59
N ALA A 137 -7.30 -5.61 -12.38
CA ALA A 137 -6.99 -4.82 -11.19
C ALA A 137 -5.71 -5.28 -10.46
N PRO A 138 -4.51 -5.16 -11.08
CA PRO A 138 -3.26 -5.34 -10.36
C PRO A 138 -3.03 -4.14 -9.43
N ASP A 139 -2.67 -4.42 -8.18
CA ASP A 139 -2.51 -3.42 -7.14
C ASP A 139 -1.10 -3.52 -6.51
N GLY A 140 -1.05 -3.67 -5.18
CA GLY A 140 0.15 -3.68 -4.35
C GLY A 140 1.30 -4.48 -4.96
N THR A 141 2.44 -3.80 -5.12
CA THR A 141 3.65 -4.38 -5.71
C THR A 141 4.86 -4.13 -4.82
N SER A 142 5.78 -5.10 -4.73
CA SER A 142 7.07 -4.92 -4.07
C SER A 142 8.19 -5.51 -4.92
N LEU A 143 9.33 -4.82 -5.00
CA LEU A 143 10.52 -5.28 -5.72
C LEU A 143 11.61 -5.63 -4.70
N LEU A 144 12.23 -6.79 -4.85
CA LEU A 144 13.17 -7.32 -3.87
C LEU A 144 14.24 -8.23 -4.48
N THR A 145 15.25 -8.56 -3.68
CA THR A 145 16.24 -9.60 -3.98
C THR A 145 16.11 -10.73 -2.97
N VAL A 146 16.48 -11.95 -3.41
CA VAL A 146 16.52 -13.12 -2.54
C VAL A 146 17.94 -13.69 -2.54
N PRO A 147 18.58 -13.87 -1.38
CA PRO A 147 19.91 -14.46 -1.30
C PRO A 147 19.96 -15.85 -1.95
N ASN A 148 21.02 -16.11 -2.72
CA ASN A 148 21.25 -17.38 -3.42
C ASN A 148 20.15 -17.75 -4.42
N ALA A 149 19.43 -16.76 -4.95
CA ALA A 149 18.44 -16.98 -5.99
C ALA A 149 19.03 -17.74 -7.19
N LYS A 150 18.26 -18.72 -7.67
CA LYS A 150 18.61 -19.57 -8.80
C LYS A 150 17.34 -19.94 -9.55
N VAL A 151 17.01 -19.12 -10.54
CA VAL A 151 15.92 -19.36 -11.48
C VAL A 151 16.47 -19.42 -12.90
N ASP A 152 16.08 -20.45 -13.64
CA ASP A 152 16.51 -20.66 -15.02
C ASP A 152 15.99 -19.55 -15.96
N GLY A 153 16.86 -19.10 -16.86
CA GLY A 153 16.55 -18.08 -17.87
C GLY A 153 17.00 -16.66 -17.52
N VAL A 154 17.36 -16.40 -16.26
CA VAL A 154 18.00 -15.14 -15.82
C VAL A 154 19.46 -15.13 -16.30
N LYS A 155 19.89 -14.01 -16.89
CA LYS A 155 21.23 -13.82 -17.49
C LYS A 155 22.09 -12.83 -16.72
N GLY A 156 21.46 -11.78 -16.18
CA GLY A 156 22.03 -10.78 -15.30
C GLY A 156 21.77 -11.12 -13.84
N ASN A 157 21.30 -10.14 -13.06
CA ASN A 157 20.99 -10.34 -11.65
C ASN A 157 19.54 -10.78 -11.46
N HIS A 158 19.32 -11.72 -10.54
CA HIS A 158 17.97 -12.10 -10.09
C HIS A 158 17.35 -10.99 -9.27
N VAL A 159 16.23 -10.47 -9.77
CA VAL A 159 15.33 -9.56 -9.04
C VAL A 159 13.94 -10.20 -9.04
N PHE A 160 13.20 -10.01 -7.97
CA PHE A 160 11.82 -10.49 -7.87
C PHE A 160 10.88 -9.31 -7.70
N ALA A 161 9.67 -9.44 -8.23
CA ALA A 161 8.54 -8.64 -7.80
C ALA A 161 7.45 -9.55 -7.23
N VAL A 162 6.74 -9.10 -6.20
CA VAL A 162 5.48 -9.71 -5.77
C VAL A 162 4.37 -8.72 -6.09
N VAL A 163 3.32 -9.21 -6.76
CA VAL A 163 2.19 -8.40 -7.26
C VAL A 163 0.90 -9.07 -6.82
N GLN A 164 0.03 -8.31 -6.16
CA GLN A 164 -1.33 -8.72 -5.83
C GLN A 164 -2.34 -8.12 -6.79
N PHE A 165 -3.51 -8.74 -6.85
CA PHE A 165 -4.56 -8.41 -7.81
C PHE A 165 -5.87 -8.31 -7.05
N GLU A 166 -6.40 -7.10 -6.92
CA GLU A 166 -7.48 -6.76 -6.00
C GLU A 166 -8.78 -7.48 -6.38
N TYR A 167 -9.24 -7.30 -7.63
CA TYR A 167 -10.49 -7.88 -8.13
C TYR A 167 -10.53 -8.07 -9.66
N THR A 168 -11.70 -8.47 -10.16
CA THR A 168 -12.06 -8.40 -11.58
C THR A 168 -13.36 -7.61 -11.69
N THR A 169 -13.41 -6.58 -12.55
CA THR A 169 -14.60 -5.71 -12.65
C THR A 169 -15.77 -6.45 -13.28
N TRP A 170 -15.57 -7.06 -14.44
CA TRP A 170 -16.61 -7.71 -15.24
C TRP A 170 -16.22 -9.12 -15.67
N ALA A 171 -17.20 -10.02 -15.76
CA ALA A 171 -17.03 -11.25 -16.53
C ALA A 171 -16.93 -10.96 -18.04
N GLN A 172 -16.59 -11.98 -18.83
CA GLN A 172 -16.34 -11.86 -20.28
C GLN A 172 -17.56 -11.36 -21.07
N ASP A 173 -18.77 -11.50 -20.53
CA ASP A 173 -19.99 -10.99 -21.16
C ASP A 173 -20.11 -9.45 -21.11
N GLY A 174 -19.23 -8.78 -20.33
CA GLY A 174 -19.22 -7.34 -20.13
C GLY A 174 -20.44 -6.81 -19.37
N LYS A 175 -21.16 -7.66 -18.62
CA LYS A 175 -22.41 -7.33 -17.91
C LYS A 175 -22.49 -7.93 -16.52
N THR A 176 -21.92 -9.11 -16.31
CA THR A 176 -21.91 -9.76 -15.01
C THR A 176 -20.82 -9.13 -14.16
N ASP A 177 -21.24 -8.35 -13.15
CA ASP A 177 -20.35 -7.75 -12.15
C ASP A 177 -19.59 -8.84 -11.39
N MET A 178 -18.29 -8.65 -11.22
CA MET A 178 -17.39 -9.59 -10.54
C MET A 178 -16.61 -8.97 -9.37
N TYR A 179 -16.85 -7.70 -9.06
CA TYR A 179 -16.17 -7.00 -7.96
C TYR A 179 -16.33 -7.75 -6.63
N GLY A 180 -15.21 -8.12 -6.00
CA GLY A 180 -15.16 -8.88 -4.75
C GLY A 180 -15.75 -10.29 -4.78
N LYS A 181 -15.99 -10.88 -5.97
CA LYS A 181 -16.61 -12.23 -6.10
C LYS A 181 -15.62 -13.34 -6.38
N LEU A 182 -14.33 -13.04 -6.53
CA LEU A 182 -13.27 -14.01 -6.80
C LEU A 182 -12.17 -13.90 -5.72
N PRO A 183 -11.44 -14.98 -5.42
CA PRO A 183 -10.31 -14.91 -4.49
C PRO A 183 -9.12 -14.18 -5.12
N SER A 184 -8.70 -13.08 -4.51
CA SER A 184 -7.62 -12.23 -5.03
C SER A 184 -6.32 -13.03 -5.28
N PRO A 185 -5.79 -13.01 -6.51
CA PRO A 185 -4.50 -13.63 -6.83
C PRO A 185 -3.33 -12.86 -6.23
N ILE A 186 -2.23 -13.57 -5.97
CA ILE A 186 -0.94 -12.96 -5.68
C ILE A 186 0.16 -13.78 -6.35
N ALA A 187 1.13 -13.09 -6.96
CA ALA A 187 2.12 -13.75 -7.79
C ALA A 187 3.53 -13.22 -7.61
N VAL A 188 4.50 -14.12 -7.78
CA VAL A 188 5.92 -13.78 -7.88
C VAL A 188 6.31 -13.67 -9.35
N LEU A 189 6.94 -12.56 -9.71
CA LEU A 189 7.64 -12.35 -10.96
C LEU A 189 9.13 -12.55 -10.73
N THR A 190 9.75 -13.46 -11.48
CA THR A 190 11.21 -13.50 -11.59
C THR A 190 11.62 -12.60 -12.74
N LEU A 191 12.48 -11.63 -12.44
CA LEU A 191 12.97 -10.63 -13.37
C LEU A 191 14.48 -10.81 -13.62
N ASP A 192 14.89 -10.61 -14.87
CA ASP A 192 16.27 -10.45 -15.28
C ASP A 192 16.64 -8.97 -15.27
N GLN A 193 17.55 -8.60 -14.38
CA GLN A 193 18.10 -7.24 -14.31
C GLN A 193 19.43 -7.20 -15.08
N ASP A 194 19.47 -6.44 -16.17
CA ASP A 194 20.70 -6.20 -16.92
C ASP A 194 21.73 -5.45 -16.05
N PRO A 195 22.92 -6.02 -15.77
CA PRO A 195 23.91 -5.40 -14.89
C PRO A 195 24.51 -4.10 -15.46
N ASN A 196 24.42 -3.87 -16.78
CA ASN A 196 24.98 -2.71 -17.45
C ASN A 196 23.98 -1.55 -17.58
N THR A 197 22.69 -1.86 -17.68
CA THR A 197 21.65 -0.85 -17.92
C THR A 197 20.60 -0.74 -16.83
N GLY A 198 20.51 -1.73 -15.95
CA GLY A 198 19.47 -1.83 -14.92
C GLY A 198 18.09 -2.15 -15.48
N LYS A 199 17.94 -2.42 -16.78
CA LYS A 199 16.63 -2.79 -17.34
C LYS A 199 16.15 -4.10 -16.73
N LEU A 200 14.89 -4.11 -16.31
CA LEU A 200 14.19 -5.31 -15.81
C LEU A 200 13.37 -5.92 -16.95
N SER A 201 13.42 -7.23 -17.08
CA SER A 201 12.58 -8.01 -18.00
C SER A 201 12.02 -9.25 -17.33
N LEU A 202 10.78 -9.62 -17.65
CA LEU A 202 10.14 -10.82 -17.09
C LEU A 202 10.80 -12.09 -17.63
N VAL A 203 11.13 -13.02 -16.72
CA VAL A 203 11.62 -14.36 -17.08
C VAL A 203 10.60 -15.43 -16.70
N LYS A 204 10.06 -15.39 -15.48
CA LYS A 204 9.11 -16.38 -14.96
C LYS A 204 8.01 -15.74 -14.12
N TYR A 205 6.87 -16.41 -14.08
CA TYR A 205 5.70 -16.09 -13.27
C TYR A 205 5.35 -17.29 -12.37
N HIS A 206 4.96 -17.02 -11.13
CA HIS A 206 4.47 -18.02 -10.20
C HIS A 206 3.24 -17.50 -9.45
N ASN A 207 2.10 -18.18 -9.62
CA ASN A 207 0.96 -17.97 -8.73
C ASN A 207 1.25 -18.58 -7.35
N VAL A 208 1.10 -17.78 -6.29
CA VAL A 208 1.29 -18.23 -4.91
C VAL A 208 0.08 -19.03 -4.46
N ASP A 209 0.32 -20.18 -3.83
CA ASP A 209 -0.72 -21.02 -3.26
C ASP A 209 -1.25 -20.42 -1.94
N THR A 210 -2.50 -19.98 -1.93
CA THR A 210 -3.16 -19.31 -0.79
C THR A 210 -4.04 -20.26 0.03
N SER A 211 -4.05 -21.56 -0.28
CA SER A 211 -4.90 -22.55 0.40
C SER A 211 -4.67 -22.63 1.91
N LYS A 212 -3.43 -22.42 2.36
CA LYS A 212 -3.03 -22.44 3.77
C LYS A 212 -3.50 -21.22 4.57
N VAL A 213 -4.03 -20.20 3.92
CA VAL A 213 -4.52 -18.96 4.54
C VAL A 213 -5.97 -18.67 4.19
N HIS A 214 -6.74 -19.70 3.83
CA HIS A 214 -8.18 -19.64 3.53
C HIS A 214 -8.54 -18.81 2.29
N GLY A 215 -7.61 -18.66 1.35
CA GLY A 215 -7.74 -17.71 0.24
C GLY A 215 -7.51 -16.26 0.67
N LEU A 216 -7.48 -15.37 -0.32
CA LEU A 216 -7.33 -13.92 -0.09
C LEU A 216 -8.61 -13.18 -0.50
N TRP A 217 -8.90 -12.09 0.20
CA TRP A 217 -10.08 -11.26 0.01
C TRP A 217 -9.66 -9.84 -0.32
N ILE A 218 -10.05 -9.34 -1.50
CA ILE A 218 -9.90 -7.95 -1.99
C ILE A 218 -8.56 -7.36 -1.55
N THR A 219 -7.48 -7.83 -2.15
CA THR A 219 -6.13 -7.42 -1.72
C THR A 219 -5.72 -6.10 -2.33
N CYS A 220 -5.44 -5.07 -1.53
CA CYS A 220 -5.24 -3.71 -2.03
C CYS A 220 -3.76 -3.26 -2.07
N GLY A 221 -3.37 -2.18 -1.38
CA GLY A 221 -1.98 -1.73 -1.30
C GLY A 221 -0.99 -2.74 -0.70
N ALA A 222 0.31 -2.52 -0.92
CA ALA A 222 1.35 -3.37 -0.36
C ALA A 222 2.63 -2.64 0.03
N SER A 223 3.44 -3.28 0.87
CA SER A 223 4.78 -2.80 1.19
C SER A 223 5.81 -3.93 1.27
N LEU A 224 7.09 -3.55 1.25
CA LEU A 224 8.18 -4.46 1.56
C LEU A 224 8.58 -4.29 3.02
N SER A 225 8.60 -5.40 3.77
CA SER A 225 9.12 -5.39 5.13
C SER A 225 10.63 -5.10 5.15
N PRO A 226 11.18 -4.56 6.26
CA PRO A 226 12.63 -4.39 6.42
C PRO A 226 13.44 -5.69 6.34
N TRP A 227 12.80 -6.86 6.39
CA TRP A 227 13.43 -8.17 6.27
C TRP A 227 13.19 -8.86 4.92
N GLY A 228 12.64 -8.14 3.93
CA GLY A 228 12.58 -8.61 2.54
C GLY A 228 11.41 -9.56 2.24
N THR A 229 10.27 -9.34 2.89
CA THR A 229 9.01 -10.03 2.57
C THR A 229 7.97 -9.03 2.10
N HIS A 230 7.05 -9.48 1.26
CA HIS A 230 5.95 -8.66 0.76
C HIS A 230 4.79 -8.70 1.77
N LEU A 231 4.40 -7.54 2.26
CA LEU A 231 3.26 -7.33 3.15
C LEU A 231 2.09 -6.87 2.28
N SER A 232 1.15 -7.79 2.10
CA SER A 232 -0.11 -7.55 1.39
C SER A 232 -1.12 -6.92 2.36
N SER A 233 -2.37 -6.80 1.95
CA SER A 233 -3.47 -6.25 2.74
C SER A 233 -4.77 -6.88 2.27
N GLU A 234 -5.75 -7.05 3.14
CA GLU A 234 -7.12 -7.44 2.74
C GLU A 234 -8.05 -6.31 3.18
N GLU A 235 -8.76 -5.74 2.20
CA GLU A 235 -9.61 -4.58 2.35
C GLU A 235 -11.09 -4.99 2.53
N TYR A 236 -11.92 -4.08 3.03
CA TYR A 236 -13.38 -4.19 3.14
C TYR A 236 -13.84 -5.50 3.78
N GLU A 237 -13.49 -5.69 5.05
CA GLU A 237 -13.74 -6.93 5.75
C GLU A 237 -15.25 -7.29 5.75
N PRO A 238 -15.65 -8.52 5.38
CA PRO A 238 -17.06 -8.87 5.29
C PRO A 238 -17.72 -8.83 6.68
N ASP A 239 -18.73 -7.98 6.88
CA ASP A 239 -19.38 -7.82 8.18
C ASP A 239 -20.05 -9.11 8.66
N ALA A 240 -19.50 -9.72 9.72
CA ALA A 240 -19.93 -11.02 10.22
C ALA A 240 -21.40 -11.04 10.69
N PHE A 241 -21.95 -9.92 11.17
CA PHE A 241 -23.35 -9.84 11.61
C PHE A 241 -24.35 -9.87 10.45
N THR A 242 -23.93 -9.48 9.24
CA THR A 242 -24.80 -9.36 8.06
C THR A 242 -24.38 -10.27 6.90
N VAL A 243 -23.31 -11.07 7.09
CA VAL A 243 -22.71 -11.93 6.07
C VAL A 243 -23.70 -12.92 5.45
N ALA A 244 -24.69 -13.38 6.20
CA ALA A 244 -25.69 -14.35 5.73
C ALA A 244 -26.54 -13.82 4.56
N SER A 245 -26.67 -12.49 4.43
CA SER A 245 -27.35 -11.82 3.31
C SER A 245 -26.40 -11.17 2.31
N ASN A 246 -25.09 -11.28 2.52
CA ASN A 246 -24.09 -10.69 1.63
C ASN A 246 -23.90 -11.58 0.40
N THR A 247 -24.52 -11.20 -0.72
CA THR A 247 -24.46 -11.95 -1.99
C THR A 247 -23.07 -11.93 -2.64
N GLN A 248 -22.28 -10.88 -2.43
CA GLN A 248 -20.89 -10.81 -2.89
C GLN A 248 -20.04 -11.85 -2.16
N PHE A 249 -20.11 -11.89 -0.83
CA PHE A 249 -19.39 -12.87 -0.02
C PHE A 249 -19.80 -14.32 -0.33
N GLN A 250 -21.10 -14.56 -0.57
CA GLN A 250 -21.59 -15.88 -1.00
C GLN A 250 -21.04 -16.28 -2.38
N ALA A 251 -20.95 -15.34 -3.33
CA ALA A 251 -20.36 -15.59 -4.64
C ALA A 251 -18.86 -15.86 -4.54
N TYR A 252 -18.14 -15.07 -3.74
CA TYR A 252 -16.75 -15.32 -3.38
C TYR A 252 -16.56 -16.73 -2.81
N ALA A 253 -17.35 -17.10 -1.81
CA ALA A 253 -17.28 -18.42 -1.17
C ALA A 253 -17.52 -19.55 -2.18
N LYS A 254 -18.51 -19.38 -3.07
CA LYS A 254 -18.78 -20.32 -4.14
C LYS A 254 -17.63 -20.46 -5.13
N ASN A 255 -17.00 -19.35 -5.54
CA ASN A 255 -15.88 -19.38 -6.48
C ASN A 255 -14.61 -19.97 -5.85
N LEU A 256 -14.34 -19.67 -4.57
CA LEU A 256 -13.16 -20.18 -3.87
C LEU A 256 -13.31 -21.65 -3.44
N TYR A 257 -14.46 -22.02 -2.88
CA TYR A 257 -14.65 -23.32 -2.21
C TYR A 257 -15.57 -24.29 -2.95
N GLY A 258 -16.26 -23.84 -4.00
CA GLY A 258 -17.36 -24.57 -4.64
C GLY A 258 -18.68 -24.54 -3.86
N ASP A 259 -18.73 -23.85 -2.72
CA ASP A 259 -19.87 -23.80 -1.80
C ASP A 259 -20.02 -22.39 -1.20
N ALA A 260 -21.18 -21.77 -1.45
CA ALA A 260 -21.52 -20.42 -1.01
C ALA A 260 -21.59 -20.25 0.52
N SER A 261 -21.63 -21.35 1.28
CA SER A 261 -21.77 -21.34 2.73
C SER A 261 -20.47 -21.69 3.48
N ARG A 262 -19.40 -22.07 2.76
CA ARG A 262 -18.19 -22.62 3.37
C ARG A 262 -17.22 -21.57 3.92
N ALA A 263 -17.21 -20.37 3.35
CA ALA A 263 -16.30 -19.30 3.79
C ALA A 263 -16.74 -18.71 5.13
N ASN A 264 -15.77 -18.43 6.01
CA ASN A 264 -16.00 -17.78 7.30
C ASN A 264 -15.55 -16.31 7.21
N PRO A 265 -16.40 -15.31 7.49
CA PRO A 265 -16.03 -13.89 7.40
C PRO A 265 -14.81 -13.53 8.27
N TYR A 266 -14.62 -14.21 9.40
CA TYR A 266 -13.49 -13.95 10.30
C TYR A 266 -12.12 -14.43 9.77
N HIS A 267 -12.08 -15.13 8.64
CA HIS A 267 -10.82 -15.48 7.97
C HIS A 267 -10.27 -14.38 7.04
N TYR A 268 -11.01 -13.29 6.86
CA TYR A 268 -10.73 -12.22 5.90
C TYR A 268 -10.67 -10.85 6.57
N GLY A 269 -9.96 -9.90 5.95
CA GLY A 269 -9.68 -8.56 6.50
C GLY A 269 -8.43 -8.53 7.37
N HIS A 270 -7.44 -9.39 7.07
CA HIS A 270 -6.18 -9.48 7.81
C HIS A 270 -4.99 -9.25 6.89
N MET A 271 -3.78 -9.06 7.43
CA MET A 271 -2.58 -8.85 6.62
C MET A 271 -1.89 -10.16 6.20
N PRO A 272 -1.82 -10.51 4.90
CA PRO A 272 -1.01 -11.61 4.40
C PRO A 272 0.46 -11.21 4.22
N GLU A 273 1.40 -12.12 4.48
CA GLU A 273 2.84 -11.92 4.26
C GLU A 273 3.39 -13.01 3.34
N VAL A 274 3.97 -12.61 2.20
CA VAL A 274 4.58 -13.49 1.20
C VAL A 274 6.10 -13.47 1.34
N THR A 275 6.68 -14.67 1.46
CA THR A 275 8.13 -14.91 1.43
C THR A 275 8.51 -15.56 0.11
N VAL A 276 9.35 -14.90 -0.68
CA VAL A 276 9.87 -15.42 -1.95
C VAL A 276 11.02 -16.39 -1.70
N ASN A 277 10.97 -17.55 -2.34
CA ASN A 277 11.99 -18.59 -2.26
C ASN A 277 13.07 -18.38 -3.33
N PRO A 278 14.30 -18.89 -3.12
CA PRO A 278 15.39 -18.75 -4.10
C PRO A 278 15.09 -19.31 -5.50
N ASP A 279 14.16 -20.25 -5.63
CA ASP A 279 13.75 -20.87 -6.90
C ASP A 279 12.62 -20.10 -7.63
N GLY A 280 12.21 -18.93 -7.11
CA GLY A 280 11.14 -18.11 -7.68
C GLY A 280 9.72 -18.54 -7.30
N THR A 281 9.57 -19.56 -6.46
CA THR A 281 8.29 -19.87 -5.79
C THR A 281 8.10 -18.99 -4.54
N ALA A 282 6.98 -19.13 -3.82
CA ALA A 282 6.79 -18.46 -2.54
C ALA A 282 5.96 -19.27 -1.55
N SER A 283 6.03 -18.85 -0.28
CA SER A 283 5.10 -19.25 0.80
C SER A 283 4.37 -18.04 1.35
N ILE A 284 3.18 -18.26 1.90
CA ILE A 284 2.33 -17.22 2.49
C ILE A 284 1.88 -17.61 3.90
N LYS A 285 1.71 -16.60 4.77
CA LYS A 285 1.03 -16.69 6.07
C LYS A 285 0.13 -15.46 6.25
N LYS A 286 -0.79 -15.50 7.22
CA LYS A 286 -1.75 -14.42 7.50
C LYS A 286 -1.65 -14.01 8.98
N HIS A 287 -1.57 -12.70 9.25
CA HIS A 287 -1.33 -12.15 10.59
C HIS A 287 -2.62 -11.66 11.26
N PHE A 288 -3.38 -12.59 11.81
CA PHE A 288 -4.64 -12.32 12.51
C PHE A 288 -4.51 -11.41 13.73
N CYS A 289 -3.34 -11.34 14.37
CA CYS A 289 -3.13 -10.48 15.54
C CYS A 289 -2.92 -9.00 15.20
N MET A 290 -2.93 -8.62 13.91
CA MET A 290 -2.82 -7.21 13.51
C MET A 290 -4.18 -6.50 13.45
N GLY A 291 -5.26 -7.17 13.85
CA GLY A 291 -6.61 -6.64 13.85
C GLY A 291 -7.29 -6.86 12.51
N ARG A 292 -8.62 -6.96 12.56
CA ARG A 292 -9.47 -7.15 11.40
C ARG A 292 -10.11 -5.81 11.02
N ILE A 293 -9.44 -5.13 10.10
CA ILE A 293 -9.77 -3.79 9.59
C ILE A 293 -9.77 -3.83 8.06
N SER A 294 -10.12 -2.71 7.43
CA SER A 294 -10.01 -2.55 5.98
C SER A 294 -8.57 -2.16 5.64
N HIS A 295 -7.65 -3.13 5.67
CA HIS A 295 -6.23 -2.82 5.51
C HIS A 295 -5.97 -2.30 4.11
N GLU A 296 -5.48 -1.07 4.01
CA GLU A 296 -4.99 -0.55 2.72
C GLU A 296 -3.51 -0.89 2.52
N LEU A 297 -2.62 -0.17 3.22
CA LEU A 297 -1.19 -0.42 3.18
C LEU A 297 -0.61 -0.46 4.59
N VAL A 298 0.11 -1.54 4.90
CA VAL A 298 0.83 -1.72 6.17
C VAL A 298 2.29 -1.29 6.03
N GLN A 299 2.73 -0.28 6.77
CA GLN A 299 4.12 0.17 6.80
C GLN A 299 4.81 -0.26 8.10
N VAL A 300 5.77 -1.19 8.00
CA VAL A 300 6.66 -1.53 9.12
C VAL A 300 7.79 -0.52 9.23
N MET A 301 8.06 -0.04 10.44
CA MET A 301 9.04 0.97 10.76
C MET A 301 10.46 0.38 10.87
N PRO A 302 11.53 1.21 10.88
CA PRO A 302 12.91 0.72 10.94
C PRO A 302 13.30 -0.05 12.21
N ASP A 303 12.50 0.01 13.29
CA ASP A 303 12.66 -0.87 14.46
C ASP A 303 12.22 -2.31 14.20
N GLN A 304 11.64 -2.59 13.03
CA GLN A 304 11.23 -3.91 12.57
C GLN A 304 10.15 -4.54 13.47
N ARG A 305 9.39 -3.70 14.18
CA ARG A 305 8.34 -4.09 15.12
C ARG A 305 7.06 -3.29 14.94
N THR A 306 7.21 -1.98 14.82
CA THR A 306 6.08 -1.06 14.78
C THR A 306 5.52 -1.03 13.37
N ALA A 307 4.23 -1.26 13.22
CA ALA A 307 3.51 -1.20 11.96
C ALA A 307 2.40 -0.16 12.05
N LEU A 308 2.42 0.84 11.17
CA LEU A 308 1.30 1.76 10.94
C LEU A 308 0.47 1.23 9.78
N MET A 309 -0.85 1.23 9.92
CA MET A 309 -1.76 0.57 8.98
C MET A 309 -2.77 1.59 8.46
N GLY A 310 -2.92 1.65 7.13
CA GLY A 310 -4.08 2.29 6.49
C GLY A 310 -5.37 1.55 6.83
N ASP A 311 -6.47 2.28 6.83
CA ASP A 311 -7.82 1.81 7.14
C ASP A 311 -8.81 2.48 6.17
N ASP A 312 -9.04 1.86 5.00
CA ASP A 312 -10.03 2.34 4.04
C ASP A 312 -11.44 1.99 4.52
N ALA A 313 -11.93 2.82 5.43
CA ALA A 313 -13.31 2.79 5.87
C ALA A 313 -13.87 4.20 6.07
N THR A 314 -15.20 4.31 6.02
CA THR A 314 -15.89 5.47 6.57
C THR A 314 -16.02 5.31 8.09
N ASN A 315 -15.67 6.33 8.87
CA ASN A 315 -15.44 6.23 10.31
C ASN A 315 -14.22 5.34 10.65
N SER A 316 -13.11 5.50 9.92
CA SER A 316 -11.83 4.83 10.18
C SER A 316 -11.01 5.49 11.29
N ALA A 317 -9.90 4.86 11.71
CA ALA A 317 -8.96 5.38 12.70
C ALA A 317 -7.50 5.01 12.41
N TYR A 318 -6.56 5.76 12.98
CA TYR A 318 -5.15 5.34 12.94
C TYR A 318 -4.96 4.12 13.84
N PHE A 319 -4.49 3.02 13.25
CA PHE A 319 -4.11 1.80 13.95
C PHE A 319 -2.61 1.56 13.90
N VAL A 320 -2.04 1.15 15.03
CA VAL A 320 -0.64 0.74 15.13
C VAL A 320 -0.56 -0.63 15.79
N PHE A 321 0.23 -1.52 15.20
CA PHE A 321 0.62 -2.78 15.80
C PHE A 321 2.09 -2.73 16.22
N VAL A 322 2.41 -3.22 17.42
CA VAL A 322 3.79 -3.31 17.90
C VAL A 322 4.10 -4.78 18.18
N ALA A 323 4.97 -5.37 17.38
CA ALA A 323 5.38 -6.76 17.51
C ALA A 323 6.21 -7.02 18.78
N ASP A 324 5.97 -8.17 19.42
CA ASP A 324 6.73 -8.61 20.60
C ASP A 324 8.20 -8.90 20.27
N LYS A 325 8.51 -9.21 19.00
CA LYS A 325 9.87 -9.48 18.52
C LYS A 325 10.13 -8.81 17.16
N GLU A 326 11.35 -8.32 16.96
CA GLU A 326 11.79 -7.77 15.67
C GLU A 326 11.68 -8.83 14.57
N LYS A 327 11.22 -8.40 13.39
CA LYS A 327 11.03 -9.25 12.19
C LYS A 327 10.00 -10.37 12.35
N ASP A 328 9.15 -10.30 13.37
CA ASP A 328 8.17 -11.33 13.64
C ASP A 328 6.83 -10.73 14.05
N LEU A 329 5.95 -10.56 13.06
CA LEU A 329 4.61 -10.01 13.25
C LEU A 329 3.60 -11.02 13.81
N SER A 330 4.04 -12.24 14.18
CA SER A 330 3.12 -13.30 14.64
C SER A 330 2.54 -13.07 16.03
N SER A 331 3.09 -12.15 16.83
CA SER A 331 2.51 -11.71 18.10
C SER A 331 2.87 -10.27 18.44
N GLY A 332 1.98 -9.59 19.17
CA GLY A 332 2.19 -8.21 19.57
C GLY A 332 0.97 -7.56 20.19
N THR A 333 0.97 -6.24 20.17
CA THR A 333 -0.09 -5.41 20.76
C THR A 333 -0.66 -4.45 19.72
N LEU A 334 -1.99 -4.41 19.62
CA LEU A 334 -2.75 -3.53 18.74
C LEU A 334 -3.22 -2.28 19.49
N TYR A 335 -3.08 -1.12 18.85
CA TYR A 335 -3.46 0.19 19.38
C TYR A 335 -4.31 0.96 18.36
N ALA A 336 -5.21 1.80 18.87
CA ALA A 336 -5.96 2.78 18.08
C ALA A 336 -5.78 4.19 18.65
N ALA A 337 -5.74 5.20 17.78
CA ALA A 337 -5.48 6.57 18.19
C ALA A 337 -6.71 7.30 18.75
N LYS A 338 -6.44 8.20 19.69
CA LYS A 338 -7.28 9.35 20.04
C LYS A 338 -6.64 10.62 19.49
N VAL A 339 -7.42 11.36 18.71
CA VAL A 339 -7.05 12.67 18.16
C VAL A 339 -7.43 13.75 19.17
N GLY A 340 -6.44 14.54 19.60
CA GLY A 340 -6.64 15.67 20.48
C GLY A 340 -7.14 16.92 19.74
N ALA A 341 -7.25 18.02 20.48
CA ALA A 341 -7.72 19.29 19.93
C ALA A 341 -6.79 19.84 18.82
N GLY A 342 -7.36 20.61 17.91
CA GLY A 342 -6.61 21.31 16.86
C GLY A 342 -6.51 20.56 15.52
N PHE A 343 -7.28 19.48 15.33
CA PHE A 343 -7.36 18.81 14.03
C PHE A 343 -7.83 19.78 12.93
N THR A 344 -7.11 19.80 11.82
CA THR A 344 -7.40 20.61 10.65
C THR A 344 -6.77 19.98 9.41
N VAL A 345 -7.35 20.26 8.26
CA VAL A 345 -6.84 19.86 6.94
C VAL A 345 -6.41 21.10 6.14
N ASP A 346 -5.74 22.02 6.83
CA ASP A 346 -5.07 23.17 6.23
C ASP A 346 -3.56 22.90 6.19
N ALA A 347 -3.00 22.77 4.97
CA ALA A 347 -1.56 22.54 4.77
C ALA A 347 -0.68 23.68 5.32
N LYS A 348 -1.25 24.86 5.64
CA LYS A 348 -0.55 25.99 6.25
C LYS A 348 -0.50 25.91 7.77
N ALA A 349 -1.22 24.97 8.39
CA ALA A 349 -1.21 24.79 9.84
C ALA A 349 0.21 24.48 10.35
N THR A 350 0.64 25.20 11.38
CA THR A 350 1.99 25.08 11.94
C THR A 350 2.10 24.02 13.04
N ALA A 351 1.00 23.69 13.70
CA ALA A 351 0.91 22.65 14.74
C ALA A 351 0.04 21.48 14.26
N GLY A 352 0.45 20.25 14.61
CA GLY A 352 -0.38 19.07 14.43
C GLY A 352 -1.29 18.82 15.63
N ALA A 353 -2.41 18.14 15.37
CA ALA A 353 -3.29 17.66 16.44
C ALA A 353 -2.60 16.49 17.17
N PRO A 354 -2.47 16.53 18.50
CA PRO A 354 -1.76 15.50 19.22
C PRO A 354 -2.49 14.15 19.16
N LEU A 355 -1.73 13.07 19.11
CA LEU A 355 -2.21 11.70 19.12
C LEU A 355 -1.85 11.01 20.43
N THR A 356 -2.81 10.29 21.02
CA THR A 356 -2.60 9.39 22.16
C THR A 356 -3.16 8.02 21.82
N TRP A 357 -2.68 6.96 22.46
CA TRP A 357 -2.93 5.59 22.00
C TRP A 357 -3.71 4.77 23.01
N ILE A 358 -4.83 4.19 22.57
CA ILE A 358 -5.59 3.22 23.35
C ILE A 358 -5.08 1.83 22.98
N LYS A 359 -4.65 1.06 23.98
CA LYS A 359 -4.38 -0.37 23.80
C LYS A 359 -5.69 -1.11 23.58
N LEU A 360 -5.85 -1.76 22.43
CA LEU A 360 -7.01 -2.62 22.16
C LEU A 360 -6.81 -4.01 22.76
N GLY A 361 -5.64 -4.61 22.55
CA GLY A 361 -5.33 -5.94 23.04
C GLY A 361 -3.94 -6.43 22.67
N SER A 362 -3.50 -7.52 23.30
CA SER A 362 -2.27 -8.24 22.94
C SER A 362 -2.61 -9.70 22.64
N ALA A 363 -2.09 -10.25 21.55
CA ALA A 363 -2.35 -11.62 21.11
C ALA A 363 -1.27 -12.13 20.15
N ASN A 364 -1.31 -13.42 19.86
CA ASN A 364 -0.61 -14.01 18.71
C ASN A 364 -1.61 -14.46 17.63
N SER A 365 -1.15 -14.58 16.39
CA SER A 365 -2.03 -14.87 15.25
C SER A 365 -2.70 -16.24 15.34
N ALA A 366 -2.01 -17.25 15.88
CA ALA A 366 -2.60 -18.59 16.04
C ALA A 366 -3.77 -18.59 17.05
N GLU A 367 -3.67 -17.79 18.12
CA GLU A 367 -4.75 -17.58 19.08
C GLU A 367 -5.98 -16.95 18.39
N ILE A 368 -5.78 -15.88 17.61
CA ILE A 368 -6.90 -15.18 16.96
C ILE A 368 -7.52 -16.03 15.84
N GLU A 369 -6.71 -16.78 15.08
CA GLU A 369 -7.22 -17.73 14.10
C GLU A 369 -8.08 -18.82 14.77
N ALA A 370 -7.67 -19.33 15.94
CA ALA A 370 -8.47 -20.29 16.70
C ALA A 370 -9.82 -19.69 17.17
N LEU A 371 -9.84 -18.41 17.56
CA LEU A 371 -11.09 -17.70 17.86
C LEU A 371 -11.96 -17.53 16.61
N ALA A 372 -11.38 -17.14 15.48
CA ALA A 372 -12.08 -17.04 14.19
C ALA A 372 -12.73 -18.37 13.79
N ASN A 373 -12.06 -19.49 14.04
CA ASN A 373 -12.54 -20.83 13.73
C ASN A 373 -13.70 -21.31 14.63
N THR A 374 -13.90 -20.69 15.79
CA THR A 374 -14.80 -21.24 16.83
C THR A 374 -15.95 -20.31 17.20
N LEU A 375 -15.75 -19.00 17.13
CA LEU A 375 -16.74 -18.01 17.57
C LEU A 375 -17.66 -17.57 16.43
N LYS A 376 -18.91 -17.30 16.80
CA LYS A 376 -19.85 -16.52 15.98
C LYS A 376 -19.84 -15.06 16.44
N PRO A 377 -20.24 -14.10 15.59
CA PRO A 377 -20.36 -12.70 16.00
C PRO A 377 -21.21 -12.48 17.26
N THR A 378 -22.30 -13.22 17.36
CA THR A 378 -23.19 -13.17 18.52
C THR A 378 -22.57 -13.74 19.78
N ASP A 379 -21.47 -14.52 19.72
CA ASP A 379 -20.70 -14.97 20.89
C ASP A 379 -19.80 -13.87 21.45
N ILE A 380 -19.43 -12.88 20.63
CA ILE A 380 -18.55 -11.77 20.99
C ILE A 380 -19.36 -10.59 21.54
N MET A 381 -20.40 -10.18 20.84
CA MET A 381 -21.20 -9.01 21.21
C MET A 381 -22.64 -9.09 20.65
N THR A 382 -23.50 -8.23 21.17
CA THR A 382 -24.82 -7.97 20.57
C THR A 382 -24.77 -6.61 19.86
N VAL A 383 -25.32 -6.54 18.65
CA VAL A 383 -25.40 -5.34 17.83
C VAL A 383 -26.87 -5.05 17.53
N ALA A 384 -27.30 -3.82 17.79
CA ALA A 384 -28.62 -3.30 17.42
C ALA A 384 -28.45 -2.12 16.47
N THR A 385 -29.22 -2.09 15.38
CA THR A 385 -29.20 -1.01 14.37
C THR A 385 -30.15 0.15 14.69
N ALA A 386 -30.79 0.09 15.86
CA ALA A 386 -31.66 1.13 16.38
C ALA A 386 -31.51 1.19 17.90
N ASN A 387 -31.76 2.36 18.50
CA ASN A 387 -31.61 2.57 19.93
C ASN A 387 -32.52 1.62 20.73
N PRO A 388 -31.97 0.66 21.49
CA PRO A 388 -32.77 -0.29 22.26
C PRO A 388 -33.41 0.34 23.51
N SER A 389 -33.11 1.61 23.82
CA SER A 389 -33.48 2.28 25.08
C SER A 389 -33.00 1.51 26.32
N ASP A 390 -31.85 0.84 26.20
CA ASP A 390 -31.18 0.06 27.24
C ASP A 390 -29.79 0.64 27.47
N ALA A 391 -29.55 1.15 28.69
CA ALA A 391 -28.30 1.81 29.07
C ALA A 391 -27.08 0.85 29.14
N SER A 392 -27.30 -0.46 29.03
CA SER A 392 -26.21 -1.44 28.93
C SER A 392 -25.62 -1.55 27.52
N TYR A 393 -26.21 -0.85 26.54
CA TYR A 393 -25.64 -0.70 25.20
C TYR A 393 -24.88 0.62 25.08
N THR A 394 -23.78 0.57 24.35
CA THR A 394 -23.00 1.74 23.96
C THR A 394 -23.28 2.08 22.51
N ARG A 395 -23.69 3.33 22.27
CA ARG A 395 -23.83 3.87 20.92
C ARG A 395 -22.45 4.08 20.30
N ILE A 396 -22.24 3.59 19.09
CA ILE A 396 -21.04 3.81 18.27
C ILE A 396 -21.43 4.22 16.85
N VAL A 397 -20.47 4.76 16.11
CA VAL A 397 -20.55 4.88 14.65
C VAL A 397 -19.29 4.25 14.07
N SER A 398 -19.45 3.31 13.16
CA SER A 398 -18.38 2.50 12.57
C SER A 398 -18.80 2.10 11.16
N ASN A 399 -17.86 2.06 10.21
CA ASN A 399 -18.13 1.65 8.82
C ASN A 399 -19.35 2.38 8.21
N GLY A 400 -19.48 3.69 8.48
CA GLY A 400 -20.59 4.52 8.01
C GLY A 400 -21.97 4.19 8.60
N LYS A 401 -22.05 3.42 9.68
CA LYS A 401 -23.30 2.99 10.32
C LYS A 401 -23.33 3.38 11.79
N GLU A 402 -24.50 3.83 12.24
CA GLU A 402 -24.80 4.01 13.66
C GLU A 402 -25.31 2.69 14.25
N GLU A 403 -24.69 2.26 15.35
CA GLU A 403 -25.01 0.99 16.02
C GLU A 403 -25.03 1.16 17.54
N TRP A 404 -25.76 0.28 18.21
CA TRP A 404 -25.73 0.12 19.67
C TRP A 404 -25.18 -1.25 19.96
N ILE A 405 -24.02 -1.30 20.62
CA ILE A 405 -23.34 -2.56 20.90
C ILE A 405 -23.29 -2.85 22.39
N LYS A 406 -23.33 -4.14 22.72
CA LYS A 406 -23.12 -4.66 24.07
C LYS A 406 -22.13 -5.82 24.01
N LEU A 407 -20.92 -5.58 24.52
CA LEU A 407 -19.87 -6.58 24.58
C LEU A 407 -20.23 -7.69 25.58
N LYS A 408 -19.96 -8.95 25.23
CA LYS A 408 -20.15 -10.06 26.16
C LYS A 408 -18.96 -10.15 27.14
N PRO A 409 -19.20 -10.49 28.43
CA PRO A 409 -18.12 -10.60 29.40
C PRO A 409 -17.01 -11.56 28.95
N GLY A 410 -15.75 -11.13 29.03
CA GLY A 410 -14.59 -11.95 28.68
C GLY A 410 -14.26 -12.03 27.19
N MET A 411 -15.02 -11.31 26.33
CA MET A 411 -14.83 -11.30 24.88
C MET A 411 -14.03 -10.10 24.37
N GLU A 412 -13.38 -9.35 25.25
CA GLU A 412 -12.59 -8.15 24.91
C GLU A 412 -11.51 -8.47 23.88
N LYS A 413 -10.81 -9.61 24.02
CA LYS A 413 -9.79 -10.04 23.06
C LYS A 413 -10.41 -10.36 21.70
N ALA A 414 -11.48 -11.15 21.67
CA ALA A 414 -12.15 -11.50 20.41
C ALA A 414 -12.66 -10.23 19.71
N ALA A 415 -13.27 -9.30 20.46
CA ALA A 415 -13.72 -8.03 19.91
C ALA A 415 -12.57 -7.17 19.38
N ALA A 416 -11.44 -7.10 20.10
CA ALA A 416 -10.28 -6.32 19.69
C ALA A 416 -9.69 -6.76 18.33
N PHE A 417 -9.72 -8.06 18.02
CA PHE A 417 -9.06 -8.61 16.83
C PHE A 417 -10.01 -9.12 15.74
N LEU A 418 -11.29 -9.41 16.03
CA LEU A 418 -12.28 -9.89 15.05
C LEU A 418 -13.38 -8.86 14.75
N GLU A 419 -13.59 -7.89 15.63
CA GLU A 419 -14.57 -6.79 15.49
C GLU A 419 -13.88 -5.44 15.74
N THR A 420 -12.67 -5.28 15.18
CA THR A 420 -11.71 -4.24 15.56
C THR A 420 -12.28 -2.82 15.46
N HIS A 421 -12.99 -2.46 14.38
CA HIS A 421 -13.60 -1.13 14.28
C HIS A 421 -14.66 -0.86 15.35
N ARG A 422 -15.58 -1.81 15.56
CA ARG A 422 -16.62 -1.71 16.60
C ARG A 422 -15.99 -1.59 17.99
N TYR A 423 -14.98 -2.42 18.28
CA TYR A 423 -14.31 -2.40 19.57
C TYR A 423 -13.52 -1.11 19.78
N ALA A 424 -12.81 -0.61 18.77
CA ALA A 424 -12.09 0.67 18.82
C ALA A 424 -13.06 1.84 19.09
N ALA A 425 -14.19 1.90 18.40
CA ALA A 425 -15.25 2.88 18.67
C ALA A 425 -15.78 2.76 20.12
N PHE A 426 -16.03 1.53 20.57
CA PHE A 426 -16.56 1.23 21.90
C PHE A 426 -15.63 1.68 23.05
N VAL A 427 -14.32 1.49 22.90
CA VAL A 427 -13.33 1.95 23.88
C VAL A 427 -12.94 3.43 23.72
N GLY A 428 -13.54 4.12 22.74
CA GLY A 428 -13.44 5.57 22.57
C GLY A 428 -12.27 6.05 21.71
N ALA A 429 -11.80 5.23 20.76
CA ALA A 429 -10.88 5.69 19.72
C ALA A 429 -11.55 6.73 18.80
N SER A 430 -10.73 7.53 18.11
CA SER A 430 -11.18 8.56 17.18
C SER A 430 -11.59 7.99 15.82
N MET A 431 -12.71 7.26 15.78
CA MET A 431 -13.29 6.68 14.56
C MET A 431 -14.02 7.76 13.74
N GLY A 432 -13.27 8.59 13.04
CA GLY A 432 -13.80 9.77 12.34
C GLY A 432 -13.24 10.03 10.96
N PHE A 433 -12.12 9.40 10.60
CA PHE A 433 -11.52 9.55 9.28
C PHE A 433 -12.38 8.87 8.21
N THR A 434 -12.17 9.28 6.97
CA THR A 434 -12.73 8.64 5.79
C THR A 434 -11.58 8.17 4.93
N LYS A 435 -11.56 6.88 4.60
CA LYS A 435 -10.74 6.34 3.51
C LYS A 435 -9.25 6.61 3.69
N MET A 436 -8.65 6.01 4.73
CA MET A 436 -7.22 6.19 5.00
C MET A 436 -6.44 5.17 4.21
N GLU A 437 -5.87 5.64 3.11
CA GLU A 437 -5.29 4.76 2.12
C GLU A 437 -3.81 4.41 2.41
N GLY A 438 -2.94 4.63 1.41
CA GLY A 438 -1.52 4.39 1.45
C GLY A 438 -0.83 5.08 2.62
N THR A 439 0.14 4.36 3.19
CA THR A 439 0.97 4.82 4.30
C THR A 439 2.44 4.54 4.02
N THR A 440 3.33 5.46 4.38
CA THR A 440 4.78 5.28 4.20
C THR A 440 5.56 6.08 5.25
N VAL A 441 6.86 5.84 5.37
CA VAL A 441 7.72 6.51 6.35
C VAL A 441 8.92 7.20 5.71
N ASN A 442 9.19 8.42 6.16
CA ASN A 442 10.48 9.08 6.12
C ASN A 442 11.18 8.80 7.46
N ALA A 443 11.99 7.75 7.46
CA ALA A 443 12.76 7.26 8.58
C ALA A 443 13.77 8.29 9.08
N LYS A 444 14.41 9.03 8.16
CA LYS A 444 15.43 10.04 8.53
C LYS A 444 14.85 11.13 9.42
N ASP A 445 13.70 11.68 9.04
CA ASP A 445 13.08 12.80 9.77
C ASP A 445 12.05 12.32 10.81
N LYS A 446 11.84 11.00 10.92
CA LYS A 446 10.81 10.37 11.75
C LYS A 446 9.41 10.92 11.47
N ILE A 447 9.00 10.88 10.21
CA ILE A 447 7.67 11.30 9.76
C ILE A 447 6.99 10.14 9.03
N ALA A 448 5.79 9.76 9.45
CA ALA A 448 4.91 8.93 8.62
C ALA A 448 4.03 9.82 7.75
N TYR A 449 3.71 9.35 6.55
CA TYR A 449 2.70 9.93 5.69
C TYR A 449 1.54 8.96 5.54
N SER A 450 0.32 9.48 5.54
CA SER A 450 -0.91 8.69 5.35
C SER A 450 -1.86 9.47 4.46
N ALA A 451 -2.39 8.81 3.45
CA ALA A 451 -3.38 9.39 2.55
C ALA A 451 -4.76 9.41 3.20
N LEU A 452 -5.52 10.46 2.90
CA LEU A 452 -6.95 10.53 3.05
C LEU A 452 -7.50 10.65 1.63
N GLN A 453 -8.06 9.56 1.10
CA GLN A 453 -8.60 9.57 -0.26
C GLN A 453 -9.58 10.73 -0.40
N ASN A 454 -10.42 10.97 0.60
CA ASN A 454 -11.33 12.10 0.62
C ASN A 454 -11.48 12.61 2.05
N VAL A 455 -11.81 13.89 2.20
CA VAL A 455 -12.20 14.48 3.48
C VAL A 455 -13.68 14.79 3.40
N GLN A 456 -14.51 13.84 3.81
CA GLN A 456 -15.96 13.93 3.63
C GLN A 456 -16.72 13.27 4.78
N THR A 457 -18.06 13.24 4.66
CA THR A 457 -18.98 12.48 5.53
C THR A 457 -18.62 12.52 7.02
N SER A 458 -18.01 11.46 7.57
CA SER A 458 -17.70 11.31 9.01
C SER A 458 -16.70 12.34 9.53
N MET A 459 -15.95 13.01 8.65
CA MET A 459 -15.05 14.10 9.01
C MET A 459 -15.76 15.46 9.05
N VAL A 460 -16.94 15.63 8.45
CA VAL A 460 -17.55 16.96 8.23
C VAL A 460 -18.53 17.30 9.35
N ALA A 461 -18.33 18.46 9.98
CA ALA A 461 -19.19 18.96 11.05
C ALA A 461 -20.66 19.01 10.62
N GLY A 462 -21.55 18.46 11.45
CA GLY A 462 -22.99 18.42 11.21
C GLY A 462 -23.47 17.26 10.33
N ASN A 463 -22.57 16.46 9.75
CA ASN A 463 -22.95 15.20 9.11
C ASN A 463 -23.38 14.16 10.18
N ALA A 464 -24.36 13.31 9.87
CA ALA A 464 -24.85 12.28 10.80
C ALA A 464 -23.77 11.27 11.23
N LEU A 465 -22.76 11.05 10.38
CA LEU A 465 -21.63 10.16 10.66
C LEU A 465 -20.49 10.85 11.42
N ASN A 466 -20.53 12.18 11.59
CA ASN A 466 -19.55 12.91 12.39
C ASN A 466 -19.93 12.85 13.88
N VAL A 467 -19.18 12.06 14.64
CA VAL A 467 -19.45 11.84 16.07
C VAL A 467 -18.83 12.95 16.90
N ALA A 468 -19.69 13.66 17.64
CA ALA A 468 -19.24 14.70 18.57
C ALA A 468 -18.26 14.12 19.61
N GLY A 469 -17.11 14.76 19.77
CA GLY A 469 -16.07 14.34 20.71
C GLY A 469 -15.04 13.34 20.15
N ASN A 470 -15.19 12.84 18.91
CA ASN A 470 -14.20 11.95 18.30
C ASN A 470 -12.91 12.67 17.83
N GLY A 471 -12.79 13.99 18.01
CA GLY A 471 -11.55 14.74 17.73
C GLY A 471 -11.25 15.02 16.25
N VAL A 472 -11.95 14.36 15.33
CA VAL A 472 -11.85 14.56 13.87
C VAL A 472 -13.10 15.29 13.40
N SER A 473 -12.96 16.57 13.06
CA SER A 473 -14.05 17.38 12.51
C SER A 473 -13.49 18.54 11.69
N VAL A 474 -14.02 18.74 10.49
CA VAL A 474 -13.70 19.83 9.57
C VAL A 474 -14.97 20.61 9.23
N PRO A 475 -14.87 21.93 8.96
CA PRO A 475 -16.05 22.73 8.67
C PRO A 475 -16.70 22.43 7.31
N LYS A 476 -15.94 21.89 6.36
CA LYS A 476 -16.41 21.60 5.00
C LYS A 476 -15.64 20.42 4.42
N ALA A 477 -16.30 19.65 3.56
CA ALA A 477 -15.66 18.61 2.77
C ALA A 477 -14.57 19.18 1.84
N ILE A 478 -13.56 18.36 1.60
CA ILE A 478 -12.56 18.48 0.53
C ILE A 478 -12.57 17.13 -0.15
N ASN A 479 -13.40 17.00 -1.19
CA ASN A 479 -13.61 15.71 -1.85
C ASN A 479 -12.32 15.23 -2.52
N ALA A 480 -11.47 16.14 -2.99
CA ALA A 480 -10.14 15.87 -3.56
C ALA A 480 -9.13 15.28 -2.57
N GLY A 481 -9.46 15.19 -1.28
CA GLY A 481 -8.62 14.50 -0.29
C GLY A 481 -7.36 15.25 0.13
N ALA A 482 -6.50 14.56 0.87
CA ALA A 482 -5.28 15.11 1.43
C ALA A 482 -4.23 14.04 1.73
N VAL A 483 -2.97 14.44 1.81
CA VAL A 483 -1.90 13.64 2.42
C VAL A 483 -1.58 14.24 3.78
N MET A 484 -1.63 13.42 4.81
CA MET A 484 -1.31 13.76 6.19
C MET A 484 0.15 13.42 6.50
N ALA A 485 0.76 14.18 7.40
CA ALA A 485 2.08 13.92 7.97
C ALA A 485 1.97 13.79 9.49
N LEU A 486 2.61 12.76 10.04
CA LEU A 486 2.58 12.41 11.45
C LEU A 486 4.02 12.35 11.98
N ASN A 487 4.35 13.16 12.99
CA ASN A 487 5.65 13.04 13.64
C ASN A 487 5.71 11.75 14.47
N LEU A 488 6.84 11.05 14.43
CA LEU A 488 7.06 9.78 15.12
C LEU A 488 8.06 9.95 16.27
N ARG A 489 7.77 9.38 17.45
CA ARG A 489 8.67 9.45 18.61
C ARG A 489 8.60 8.17 19.45
N GLY A 490 9.67 7.92 20.20
CA GLY A 490 9.71 6.90 21.25
C GLY A 490 9.15 7.40 22.58
N GLY A 491 9.16 6.50 23.58
CA GLY A 491 8.78 6.83 24.95
C GLY A 491 7.30 7.18 25.15
N GLN A 492 6.43 6.82 24.20
CA GLN A 492 4.99 7.04 24.34
C GLN A 492 4.39 6.06 25.34
N LYS A 493 3.31 6.49 25.98
CA LYS A 493 2.49 5.67 26.86
C LYS A 493 1.10 5.53 26.27
N ASP A 494 0.47 4.40 26.53
CA ASP A 494 -0.95 4.26 26.25
C ASP A 494 -1.79 5.08 27.24
N THR A 495 -3.09 5.20 26.97
CA THR A 495 -4.03 5.93 27.82
C THR A 495 -4.20 5.34 29.22
N ALA A 496 -3.73 4.11 29.47
CA ALA A 496 -3.69 3.48 30.78
C ALA A 496 -2.36 3.73 31.52
N GLY A 497 -1.40 4.42 30.88
CA GLY A 497 -0.11 4.77 31.44
C GLY A 497 0.98 3.72 31.27
N ALA A 498 0.72 2.63 30.54
CA ALA A 498 1.72 1.62 30.23
C ALA A 498 2.64 2.09 29.10
N ASN A 499 3.91 1.72 29.16
CA ASN A 499 4.87 2.07 28.11
C ASN A 499 4.54 1.31 26.82
N ILE A 500 4.61 2.00 25.68
CA ILE A 500 4.54 1.38 24.36
C ILE A 500 5.97 1.09 23.91
N ASN A 501 6.25 -0.18 23.58
CA ASN A 501 7.59 -0.64 23.21
C ASN A 501 7.93 -0.30 21.75
N SER A 502 7.98 1.00 21.43
CA SER A 502 8.24 1.50 20.08
C SER A 502 8.97 2.84 20.12
N GLU A 503 9.90 3.02 19.19
CA GLU A 503 10.60 4.29 18.94
C GLU A 503 9.97 5.13 17.81
N TRP A 504 8.82 4.67 17.30
CA TRP A 504 8.21 5.09 16.04
C TRP A 504 6.70 5.33 16.16
N MET A 505 6.20 5.63 17.36
CA MET A 505 4.78 5.92 17.57
C MET A 505 4.43 7.31 17.02
N PRO A 506 3.36 7.46 16.22
CA PRO A 506 2.87 8.77 15.85
C PRO A 506 2.40 9.57 17.08
N VAL A 507 2.80 10.83 17.17
CA VAL A 507 2.48 11.71 18.31
C VAL A 507 1.59 12.89 17.94
N ASP A 508 1.47 13.18 16.65
CA ASP A 508 0.57 14.19 16.11
C ASP A 508 0.20 13.87 14.65
N THR A 509 -0.75 14.62 14.09
CA THR A 509 -1.10 14.58 12.67
C THR A 509 -1.42 15.98 12.15
N LYS A 510 -1.02 16.28 10.92
CA LYS A 510 -1.36 17.50 10.18
C LYS A 510 -1.41 17.26 8.68
N ALA A 511 -2.15 18.09 7.94
CA ALA A 511 -2.10 18.07 6.48
C ALA A 511 -0.71 18.49 5.95
N LEU A 512 -0.22 17.76 4.97
CA LEU A 512 0.98 18.07 4.19
C LEU A 512 0.60 18.64 2.82
N LEU A 513 -0.24 17.92 2.09
CA LEU A 513 -0.79 18.29 0.79
C LEU A 513 -2.30 18.13 0.84
N VAL A 514 -3.01 19.03 0.17
CA VAL A 514 -4.48 19.03 0.13
C VAL A 514 -4.89 19.23 -1.31
N GLY A 515 -5.77 18.38 -1.80
CA GLY A 515 -6.34 18.53 -3.14
C GLY A 515 -7.29 19.72 -3.21
N GLU A 516 -7.65 20.13 -4.43
CA GLU A 516 -8.55 21.26 -4.65
C GLU A 516 -9.81 20.82 -5.41
N ASP A 517 -10.97 20.95 -4.76
CA ASP A 517 -12.27 20.76 -5.41
C ASP A 517 -12.55 21.92 -6.39
N ILE A 518 -13.04 21.60 -7.59
CA ILE A 518 -13.45 22.57 -8.60
C ILE A 518 -14.86 22.27 -9.12
N ALA A 519 -15.48 23.25 -9.77
CA ALA A 519 -16.59 22.95 -10.66
C ALA A 519 -16.08 22.12 -11.84
N SER A 520 -16.93 21.23 -12.37
CA SER A 520 -16.60 20.39 -13.53
C SER A 520 -15.93 21.21 -14.64
N ASP A 521 -14.72 20.82 -15.03
CA ASP A 521 -14.01 21.45 -16.14
C ASP A 521 -14.50 20.93 -17.51
N ALA A 522 -13.81 21.33 -18.59
CA ALA A 522 -14.17 20.96 -19.95
C ALA A 522 -13.98 19.46 -20.28
N LEU A 523 -13.20 18.72 -19.50
CA LEU A 523 -13.04 17.28 -19.63
C LEU A 523 -13.98 16.52 -18.70
N GLY A 524 -14.43 17.15 -17.62
CA GLY A 524 -15.31 16.58 -16.60
C GLY A 524 -14.67 16.48 -15.22
N ASN A 525 -13.43 16.96 -15.04
CA ASN A 525 -12.74 16.90 -13.75
C ASN A 525 -13.46 17.76 -12.72
N THR A 526 -13.63 17.23 -11.50
CA THR A 526 -14.16 17.97 -10.35
C THR A 526 -13.12 18.19 -9.25
N ALA A 527 -11.90 17.68 -9.44
CA ALA A 527 -10.71 18.08 -8.72
C ALA A 527 -9.75 18.81 -9.69
N ASN A 528 -8.98 19.77 -9.17
CA ASN A 528 -8.04 20.53 -9.99
C ASN A 528 -6.95 19.60 -10.53
N PRO A 529 -6.87 19.38 -11.86
CA PRO A 529 -5.92 18.42 -12.41
C PRO A 529 -4.47 18.79 -12.13
N ASN A 530 -4.16 20.05 -11.77
CA ASN A 530 -2.79 20.51 -11.46
C ASN A 530 -2.34 20.26 -10.01
N THR A 531 -3.21 19.70 -9.17
CA THR A 531 -2.90 19.27 -7.82
C THR A 531 -3.19 17.78 -7.67
N ILE A 532 -2.85 17.20 -6.53
CA ILE A 532 -3.31 15.84 -6.20
C ILE A 532 -4.85 15.81 -6.13
N GLY A 533 -5.45 14.69 -6.54
CA GLY A 533 -6.86 14.38 -6.36
C GLY A 533 -7.01 12.96 -5.89
N ASN A 534 -7.67 12.77 -4.75
CA ASN A 534 -7.88 11.48 -4.11
C ASN A 534 -6.58 10.65 -3.99
N PRO A 535 -5.60 11.16 -3.20
CA PRO A 535 -4.36 10.42 -2.99
C PRO A 535 -4.68 9.08 -2.35
N ASP A 536 -4.00 8.05 -2.83
CA ASP A 536 -4.23 6.67 -2.44
C ASP A 536 -2.87 6.06 -2.07
N ASN A 537 -2.19 5.52 -3.07
CA ASN A 537 -0.92 4.82 -2.93
C ASN A 537 0.20 5.82 -2.56
N LEU A 538 0.87 5.59 -1.42
CA LEU A 538 2.00 6.43 -0.97
C LEU A 538 3.30 5.64 -0.86
N LYS A 539 4.40 6.18 -1.42
CA LYS A 539 5.74 5.66 -1.12
C LYS A 539 6.83 6.71 -1.04
N PHE A 540 7.63 6.65 0.01
CA PHE A 540 8.73 7.58 0.24
C PHE A 540 10.07 6.97 -0.16
N SER A 541 10.85 7.73 -0.92
CA SER A 541 12.26 7.45 -1.20
C SER A 541 13.14 8.28 -0.27
N GLU A 542 13.95 7.59 0.54
CA GLU A 542 14.89 8.25 1.45
C GLU A 542 15.97 8.99 0.71
N LYS A 543 16.47 8.37 -0.36
CA LYS A 543 17.58 8.88 -1.15
C LYS A 543 17.18 10.08 -1.98
N MET A 544 16.03 10.02 -2.68
CA MET A 544 15.53 11.12 -3.50
C MET A 544 14.86 12.23 -2.69
N ARG A 545 14.56 11.98 -1.41
CA ARG A 545 13.75 12.86 -0.53
C ARG A 545 12.40 13.20 -1.17
N THR A 546 11.78 12.17 -1.75
CA THR A 546 10.57 12.30 -2.57
C THR A 546 9.49 11.37 -2.05
N LEU A 547 8.31 11.94 -1.77
CA LEU A 547 7.07 11.22 -1.59
C LEU A 547 6.39 11.04 -2.95
N PHE A 548 6.26 9.80 -3.39
CA PHE A 548 5.45 9.44 -4.55
C PHE A 548 4.01 9.21 -4.11
N ILE A 549 3.07 9.66 -4.94
CA ILE A 549 1.63 9.67 -4.66
C ILE A 549 0.88 9.17 -5.89
N GLY A 550 0.29 7.99 -5.81
CA GLY A 550 -0.70 7.50 -6.76
C GLY A 550 -2.09 8.01 -6.41
N GLU A 551 -2.93 8.22 -7.42
CA GLU A 551 -4.32 8.63 -7.27
C GLU A 551 -5.27 7.47 -7.60
N ASP A 552 -6.29 7.29 -6.76
CA ASP A 552 -7.55 6.66 -7.11
C ASP A 552 -8.66 7.72 -7.01
N SER A 553 -8.81 8.50 -8.07
CA SER A 553 -9.77 9.60 -8.12
C SER A 553 -10.99 9.27 -8.97
N SER A 554 -12.16 9.42 -8.33
CA SER A 554 -13.44 9.60 -9.02
C SER A 554 -13.71 11.06 -9.44
N GLN A 555 -12.69 11.93 -9.42
CA GLN A 555 -12.78 13.37 -9.71
C GLN A 555 -11.78 13.85 -10.76
N HIS A 556 -10.72 13.08 -11.03
CA HIS A 556 -9.88 13.23 -12.22
C HIS A 556 -10.30 12.22 -13.29
N VAL A 557 -10.45 12.68 -14.53
CA VAL A 557 -10.75 11.84 -15.70
C VAL A 557 -9.61 10.86 -16.00
N ASN A 558 -8.37 11.31 -15.82
CA ASN A 558 -7.17 10.49 -15.82
C ASN A 558 -6.52 10.64 -14.44
N ASN A 559 -6.30 9.55 -13.74
CA ASN A 559 -5.49 9.55 -12.52
C ASN A 559 -4.01 9.73 -12.84
N PHE A 560 -3.26 10.21 -11.84
CA PHE A 560 -1.86 10.54 -11.98
C PHE A 560 -0.97 9.85 -10.93
N LEU A 561 0.30 9.68 -11.30
CA LEU A 561 1.39 9.46 -10.35
C LEU A 561 2.17 10.76 -10.19
N TRP A 562 2.33 11.22 -8.95
CA TRP A 562 3.05 12.43 -8.59
C TRP A 562 4.35 12.11 -7.84
N ALA A 563 5.29 13.06 -7.91
CA ALA A 563 6.48 13.14 -7.06
C ALA A 563 6.47 14.47 -6.30
N TYR A 564 6.44 14.40 -4.98
CA TYR A 564 6.58 15.54 -4.08
C TYR A 564 7.94 15.49 -3.39
N ASN A 565 8.86 16.39 -3.74
CA ASN A 565 10.11 16.50 -3.01
C ASN A 565 9.88 17.29 -1.71
N ILE A 566 10.22 16.69 -0.57
CA ILE A 566 9.88 17.26 0.74
C ILE A 566 10.74 18.47 1.12
N ASP A 567 11.94 18.59 0.55
CA ASP A 567 12.88 19.67 0.87
C ASP A 567 12.57 20.91 0.02
N THR A 568 12.40 20.72 -1.29
CA THR A 568 12.10 21.81 -2.24
C THR A 568 10.62 22.15 -2.30
N LYS A 569 9.76 21.25 -1.80
CA LYS A 569 8.28 21.30 -1.88
C LYS A 569 7.74 21.29 -3.30
N GLN A 570 8.55 20.86 -4.27
CA GLN A 570 8.13 20.74 -5.65
C GLN A 570 7.21 19.51 -5.81
N LEU A 571 6.01 19.74 -6.33
CA LEU A 571 5.09 18.70 -6.80
C LEU A 571 5.19 18.58 -8.32
N SER A 572 5.50 17.38 -8.82
CA SER A 572 5.67 17.11 -10.25
C SER A 572 4.83 15.91 -10.67
N ARG A 573 4.03 16.07 -11.73
CA ARG A 573 3.29 14.95 -12.36
C ARG A 573 4.28 14.10 -13.14
N LEU A 574 4.36 12.81 -12.83
CA LEU A 574 5.27 11.88 -13.49
C LEU A 574 4.60 11.13 -14.63
N MET A 575 3.41 10.61 -14.37
CA MET A 575 2.68 9.72 -15.27
C MET A 575 1.19 10.01 -15.20
N SER A 576 0.50 9.84 -16.33
CA SER A 576 -0.95 9.76 -16.41
C SER A 576 -1.35 8.34 -16.75
N ILE A 577 -2.34 7.83 -16.02
CA ILE A 577 -2.96 6.51 -16.21
C ILE A 577 -4.06 6.58 -17.28
N PRO A 578 -4.41 5.50 -18.00
CA PRO A 578 -5.61 5.47 -18.85
C PRO A 578 -6.85 6.02 -18.14
N ALA A 579 -7.71 6.72 -18.87
CA ALA A 579 -8.88 7.37 -18.30
C ALA A 579 -9.83 6.36 -17.66
N GLY A 580 -10.39 6.72 -16.50
CA GLY A 580 -11.21 5.83 -15.69
C GLY A 580 -10.44 4.65 -15.06
N GLY A 581 -9.10 4.65 -15.10
CA GLY A 581 -8.28 3.78 -14.26
C GLY A 581 -7.57 4.58 -13.19
N GLU A 582 -6.93 3.91 -12.24
CA GLU A 582 -6.20 4.50 -11.11
C GLU A 582 -4.71 4.14 -11.10
N SER A 583 -3.91 4.90 -10.35
CA SER A 583 -2.45 4.75 -10.25
C SER A 583 -2.07 3.97 -9.01
N THR A 584 -1.86 2.66 -9.16
CA THR A 584 -1.56 1.75 -8.04
C THR A 584 -0.18 1.05 -8.20
N GLY A 585 0.10 0.05 -7.35
CA GLY A 585 1.31 -0.78 -7.36
C GLY A 585 2.57 0.02 -7.10
N LEU A 586 2.44 1.11 -6.34
CA LEU A 586 3.50 2.07 -6.16
C LEU A 586 4.60 1.53 -5.24
N HIS A 587 5.81 1.39 -5.77
CA HIS A 587 6.98 1.07 -4.98
C HIS A 587 8.19 1.89 -5.42
N ALA A 588 8.77 2.65 -4.50
CA ALA A 588 9.99 3.41 -4.74
C ALA A 588 11.19 2.64 -4.18
N VAL A 589 12.13 2.30 -5.05
CA VAL A 589 13.31 1.51 -4.71
C VAL A 589 14.53 2.40 -4.89
N ASP A 590 15.14 2.80 -3.77
CA ASP A 590 16.36 3.61 -3.81
C ASP A 590 17.51 2.87 -4.47
N GLU A 591 17.65 1.57 -4.20
CA GLU A 591 18.73 0.76 -4.74
C GLU A 591 18.44 -0.75 -4.71
N ILE A 592 18.53 -1.41 -5.86
CA ILE A 592 18.67 -2.87 -6.00
C ILE A 592 19.80 -3.14 -6.99
N ASN A 593 20.88 -3.77 -6.50
CA ASN A 593 22.11 -4.02 -7.27
C ASN A 593 22.65 -2.75 -7.96
N GLY A 594 22.60 -1.62 -7.26
CA GLY A 594 23.09 -0.33 -7.73
C GLY A 594 22.12 0.48 -8.62
N TRP A 595 20.90 -0.02 -8.88
CA TRP A 595 19.92 0.67 -9.73
C TRP A 595 18.68 1.11 -8.93
N THR A 596 18.10 2.24 -9.33
CA THR A 596 16.90 2.84 -8.73
C THR A 596 15.66 2.57 -9.60
N TYR A 597 14.50 2.33 -8.97
CA TYR A 597 13.24 2.04 -9.67
C TYR A 597 12.06 2.76 -9.03
N ILE A 598 11.07 3.11 -9.86
CA ILE A 598 9.74 3.52 -9.44
C ILE A 598 8.77 2.56 -10.12
N MET A 599 8.25 1.60 -9.35
CA MET A 599 7.21 0.68 -9.79
C MET A 599 5.87 1.41 -9.81
N SER A 600 5.06 1.09 -10.81
CA SER A 600 3.67 1.52 -10.88
C SER A 600 2.95 0.64 -11.90
N ASN A 601 1.73 0.25 -11.57
CA ASN A 601 0.79 -0.37 -12.49
C ASN A 601 -0.46 0.52 -12.53
N PHE A 602 -1.50 0.04 -13.19
CA PHE A 602 -2.81 0.67 -13.11
C PHE A 602 -3.88 -0.40 -13.06
N GLN A 603 -5.04 -0.06 -12.54
CA GLN A 603 -6.21 -0.93 -12.58
C GLN A 603 -7.40 -0.36 -13.36
N HIS A 604 -8.25 -1.30 -13.80
CA HIS A 604 -9.63 -1.13 -14.30
C HIS A 604 -9.86 -0.02 -15.33
N ALA A 605 -8.90 0.20 -16.23
CA ALA A 605 -8.98 1.23 -17.27
C ALA A 605 -10.34 1.28 -17.99
N GLY A 606 -10.93 2.47 -18.03
CA GLY A 606 -12.25 2.70 -18.57
C GLY A 606 -13.39 2.32 -17.63
N ASP A 607 -13.17 2.37 -16.31
CA ASP A 607 -14.25 2.39 -15.32
C ASP A 607 -14.98 3.74 -15.36
N TRP A 608 -16.11 3.74 -16.07
CA TRP A 608 -16.76 4.97 -16.49
C TRP A 608 -17.78 5.48 -15.48
N GLY A 609 -17.33 6.38 -14.59
CA GLY A 609 -18.19 7.23 -13.77
C GLY A 609 -18.81 8.45 -14.48
N ALA A 610 -19.59 9.24 -13.74
CA ALA A 610 -20.32 10.41 -14.25
C ALA A 610 -19.39 11.50 -14.85
N ILE A 611 -18.19 11.67 -14.28
CA ILE A 611 -17.18 12.64 -14.73
C ILE A 611 -16.68 12.34 -16.15
N HIS A 612 -16.82 11.11 -16.63
CA HIS A 612 -16.26 10.68 -17.91
C HIS A 612 -17.19 10.90 -19.11
N SER A 613 -18.39 11.46 -18.90
CA SER A 613 -19.42 11.58 -19.94
C SER A 613 -18.95 12.31 -21.21
N VAL A 614 -18.06 13.30 -21.06
CA VAL A 614 -17.50 14.08 -22.17
C VAL A 614 -16.46 13.29 -22.97
N VAL A 615 -15.60 12.53 -22.30
CA VAL A 615 -14.45 11.88 -22.93
C VAL A 615 -14.74 10.46 -23.40
N LYS A 616 -15.67 9.76 -22.73
CA LYS A 616 -15.98 8.35 -22.97
C LYS A 616 -16.24 8.01 -24.45
N PRO A 617 -17.05 8.78 -25.21
CA PRO A 617 -17.30 8.46 -26.62
C PRO A 617 -16.03 8.37 -27.47
N THR A 618 -15.01 9.16 -27.14
CA THR A 618 -13.72 9.21 -27.86
C THR A 618 -12.74 8.16 -27.31
N LEU A 619 -12.69 7.97 -26.00
CA LEU A 619 -11.66 7.15 -25.35
C LEU A 619 -12.03 5.66 -25.26
N ASP A 620 -13.31 5.31 -25.14
CA ASP A 620 -13.76 3.93 -24.95
C ASP A 620 -13.27 2.96 -26.04
N PRO A 621 -13.34 3.30 -27.35
CA PRO A 621 -12.80 2.42 -28.39
C PRO A 621 -11.28 2.21 -28.29
N LEU A 622 -10.54 3.23 -27.84
CA LEU A 622 -9.09 3.15 -27.68
C LEU A 622 -8.72 2.25 -26.50
N ILE A 623 -9.38 2.42 -25.36
CA ILE A 623 -9.16 1.59 -24.17
C ILE A 623 -9.51 0.12 -24.46
N ILE A 624 -10.64 -0.14 -25.14
CA ILE A 624 -11.02 -1.48 -25.57
C ILE A 624 -9.92 -2.14 -26.43
N ALA A 625 -9.34 -1.38 -27.36
CA ALA A 625 -8.28 -1.86 -28.24
C ALA A 625 -6.96 -2.11 -27.49
N ASN A 626 -6.61 -1.24 -26.54
CA ASN A 626 -5.34 -1.31 -25.80
C ASN A 626 -5.33 -2.41 -24.73
N TYR A 627 -6.49 -2.72 -24.14
CA TYR A 627 -6.56 -3.43 -22.86
C TYR A 627 -7.51 -4.63 -22.85
N LYS A 628 -7.48 -5.44 -23.92
CA LYS A 628 -8.23 -6.71 -24.02
C LYS A 628 -9.73 -6.52 -23.71
N ASN A 629 -10.36 -5.52 -24.31
CA ASN A 629 -11.75 -5.14 -24.02
C ASN A 629 -11.95 -4.76 -22.53
N LYS A 630 -11.02 -3.96 -21.98
CA LYS A 630 -10.94 -3.52 -20.58
C LYS A 630 -10.69 -4.61 -19.54
N ALA A 631 -10.51 -5.86 -19.96
CA ALA A 631 -10.23 -6.95 -19.03
C ALA A 631 -8.75 -7.06 -18.65
N GLY A 632 -7.87 -6.30 -19.31
CA GLY A 632 -6.42 -6.34 -19.08
C GLY A 632 -5.89 -5.06 -18.45
N ALA A 633 -4.88 -5.18 -17.61
CA ALA A 633 -4.16 -4.08 -17.01
C ALA A 633 -2.65 -4.34 -17.02
N ALA A 634 -1.84 -3.28 -17.11
CA ALA A 634 -0.41 -3.42 -17.23
C ALA A 634 0.29 -3.43 -15.88
N VAL A 635 1.20 -4.37 -15.67
CA VAL A 635 2.11 -4.39 -14.52
C VAL A 635 3.51 -3.99 -14.98
N GLY A 636 4.14 -3.01 -14.34
CA GLY A 636 5.39 -2.46 -14.84
C GLY A 636 6.08 -1.46 -13.93
N TYR A 637 6.94 -0.65 -14.54
CA TYR A 637 7.74 0.36 -13.85
C TYR A 637 8.03 1.55 -14.76
N LEU A 638 8.37 2.69 -14.16
CA LEU A 638 8.96 3.82 -14.88
C LEU A 638 10.40 3.47 -15.24
N THR A 639 10.66 3.33 -16.53
CA THR A 639 11.99 3.11 -17.08
C THR A 639 12.67 4.43 -17.42
N ALA A 640 14.00 4.44 -17.49
CA ALA A 640 14.81 5.60 -17.80
C ALA A 640 15.74 5.32 -18.99
N THR A 641 15.90 6.33 -19.85
CA THR A 641 16.82 6.30 -21.00
C THR A 641 18.01 7.23 -20.73
N PRO A 642 19.27 6.81 -21.05
CA PRO A 642 19.66 5.58 -21.75
C PRO A 642 19.74 4.31 -20.88
N LYS A 643 19.79 4.47 -19.55
CA LYS A 643 19.86 3.40 -18.55
C LYS A 643 19.15 3.84 -17.27
N GLN A 644 18.88 2.90 -16.36
CA GLN A 644 18.32 3.23 -15.05
C GLN A 644 19.25 4.16 -14.27
N PRO A 645 18.72 5.00 -13.37
CA PRO A 645 19.55 5.85 -12.52
C PRO A 645 20.33 5.00 -11.52
N ARG A 646 21.56 5.45 -11.23
CA ARG A 646 22.34 5.02 -10.06
C ARG A 646 22.51 6.21 -9.15
N LEU A 647 22.06 6.09 -7.91
CA LEU A 647 22.16 7.18 -6.94
C LEU A 647 23.26 6.91 -5.89
N GLY A 648 23.92 5.74 -5.93
CA GLY A 648 24.96 5.30 -4.99
C GLY A 648 26.01 4.46 -5.66
#